data_AF-A0A194PMK2-F1
#
_entry.id   AF-A0A194PMK2-F1
#
_cell.length_a   1.000
_cell.length_b   1.000
_cell.length_c   1.000
_cell.angle_alpha   90.00
_cell.angle_beta   90.00
_cell.angle_gamma   90.00
#
_symmetry.space_group_name_H-M   'P 1'
#
loop_
_entity.id
_entity.type
_entity.pdbx_description
1 polymer ?
#
loop_
_entity_poly.entity_id
_entity_poly.type
_entity_poly.pdbx_seq_one_letter_code
_entity_poly.pdbx_strand_id
1 'polypeptide(L)'
;MDNVETMHDLEKYFNPPRTYMVFVDDPHVYQFPSRIKSYKGDPLVIEGENLIRASDESDVVVTIGTQPCNVTSLTMQQLLCTPPEIQPSNTDENGVQISDINLPLVVVKVGKNLRFPIGYLHYELLRNYNFPPEAIAGIAAGTFFLVLIFMIVLVMYRRRSTKAEREYKRIQIQMDTLESNVRLECKLAFAELQTDMSDLAADLEHSGIPTLDHVNYVMKVFFPGVSDHPILNVQRQFINTPRTNYDAAMIQFEQLLNNKCFLLSFIDTLETQKSFNIRDKVNVASLLMIILMGKMEYATDILKSLLLRLIEKSVCNKHPQLMLRRTESVVEKMLTNWMALCMYYYLKDYAGSSLFLLFKAIKHQIEKGVVDAITHEARYSLSEEKLLKEQIDYQMVTLHVIQDDFDDKIQCKVLDCDSISQVKSKILDSLFKNTPFSMRPSVHEVDLEWRHGRGGHVTLQDEDVTTKTLNGWRKLNTLAHYGVKESAIMSLIPRQNDSFNTPYKIPCKNCTGIYCSNSHIRVYNSDITDQNVHFYHLVKPIEYQHIINKSSEHSHKAIPEIFLTRLLSTKGTVHKFVDDFFGTILTVNEVLPPAVKWLFDLFDDAARAHGIINPEVVHAWKSNSLPLRFWVNLIKNPDFIFDINKTATVDSSLSVIAQTFMDACSLTEHRLCKDSPSNKLLFAKDLPTYRDMVIQFYQAVSQLPQVSDQELSTSMQQLSVEQLNEFDTLSALKELYIYVSKYREQIMLGLENKMHLAHKLDNIACTMEGDPASIC
;
A
#
# COMPACT_ATOMS: atom_id res chain seq x y z
N MET A 1 -24.58 36.59 -99.16
CA MET A 1 -25.76 36.40 -98.29
C MET A 1 -25.25 35.89 -96.95
N ASP A 2 -24.57 36.70 -96.14
CA ASP A 2 -24.85 38.06 -95.66
C ASP A 2 -25.95 38.09 -94.60
N ASN A 3 -25.53 38.20 -93.35
CA ASN A 3 -26.19 38.92 -92.25
C ASN A 3 -27.73 39.02 -92.33
N VAL A 4 -28.39 37.88 -92.09
CA VAL A 4 -29.79 37.84 -91.70
C VAL A 4 -29.89 37.02 -90.40
N GLU A 5 -30.01 37.72 -89.27
CA GLU A 5 -30.08 37.13 -87.92
C GLU A 5 -31.29 36.21 -87.68
N THR A 6 -32.21 36.05 -88.66
CA THR A 6 -33.40 35.19 -88.56
C THR A 6 -33.27 33.82 -89.24
N MET A 7 -32.08 33.40 -89.70
CA MET A 7 -31.84 32.08 -90.32
C MET A 7 -30.80 31.18 -89.60
N HIS A 8 -30.40 31.50 -88.36
CA HIS A 8 -29.66 30.55 -87.52
C HIS A 8 -30.52 29.38 -86.99
N ASP A 9 -31.83 29.41 -87.25
CA ASP A 9 -32.83 28.49 -86.70
C ASP A 9 -33.47 27.59 -87.78
N LEU A 10 -32.75 27.16 -88.83
CA LEU A 10 -33.30 26.23 -89.86
C LEU A 10 -32.72 24.80 -89.87
N GLU A 11 -31.59 24.52 -89.19
CA GLU A 11 -31.30 23.16 -88.69
C GLU A 11 -32.35 22.72 -87.63
N LYS A 12 -33.07 23.70 -87.08
CA LYS A 12 -34.13 23.54 -86.09
C LYS A 12 -35.48 23.11 -86.67
N TYR A 13 -35.68 23.15 -88.00
CA TYR A 13 -36.98 22.87 -88.64
C TYR A 13 -36.91 22.00 -89.91
N PHE A 14 -36.04 20.97 -89.93
CA PHE A 14 -35.91 19.86 -90.91
C PHE A 14 -34.84 19.99 -92.01
N ASN A 15 -34.00 18.95 -92.12
CA ASN A 15 -33.55 18.43 -93.41
C ASN A 15 -33.60 16.88 -93.39
N PRO A 16 -34.11 16.21 -94.45
CA PRO A 16 -34.60 14.82 -94.39
C PRO A 16 -33.49 13.77 -94.40
N PRO A 17 -33.75 12.58 -93.81
CA PRO A 17 -32.72 11.59 -93.51
C PRO A 17 -32.22 10.85 -94.76
N ARG A 18 -30.90 10.70 -94.86
CA ARG A 18 -30.29 9.56 -95.57
C ARG A 18 -30.32 8.34 -94.64
N THR A 19 -31.45 7.66 -94.57
CA THR A 19 -31.57 6.38 -93.86
C THR A 19 -30.87 5.28 -94.66
N TYR A 20 -29.87 4.63 -94.06
CA TYR A 20 -29.29 3.39 -94.55
C TYR A 20 -29.86 2.23 -93.71
N MET A 21 -30.39 1.18 -94.34
CA MET A 21 -30.77 -0.05 -93.65
C MET A 21 -29.53 -0.93 -93.47
N VAL A 22 -29.30 -1.37 -92.23
CA VAL A 22 -28.28 -2.35 -91.89
C VAL A 22 -28.98 -3.67 -91.58
N PHE A 23 -28.63 -4.72 -92.29
CA PHE A 23 -29.08 -6.08 -91.98
C PHE A 23 -28.15 -6.66 -90.90
N VAL A 24 -28.75 -7.24 -89.86
CA VAL A 24 -28.06 -7.89 -88.75
C VAL A 24 -28.59 -9.31 -88.59
N ASP A 25 -27.79 -10.18 -87.97
CA ASP A 25 -28.18 -11.58 -87.74
C ASP A 25 -29.37 -11.69 -86.77
N ASP A 26 -30.21 -12.71 -86.98
CA ASP A 26 -31.38 -12.98 -86.13
C ASP A 26 -30.95 -13.32 -84.69
N PRO A 27 -31.73 -12.88 -83.67
CA PRO A 27 -31.45 -13.19 -82.28
C PRO A 27 -31.61 -14.68 -82.00
N HIS A 28 -30.71 -15.25 -81.21
CA HIS A 28 -30.78 -16.65 -80.77
C HIS A 28 -30.98 -16.72 -79.25
N VAL A 29 -31.93 -17.52 -78.77
CA VAL A 29 -32.19 -17.69 -77.34
C VAL A 29 -31.89 -19.13 -76.93
N TYR A 30 -31.06 -19.31 -75.90
CA TYR A 30 -30.63 -20.63 -75.44
C TYR A 30 -31.68 -21.28 -74.53
N GLN A 31 -31.81 -22.60 -74.63
CA GLN A 31 -32.68 -23.40 -73.76
C GLN A 31 -32.09 -23.53 -72.35
N PHE A 32 -32.93 -23.80 -71.35
CA PHE A 32 -32.44 -24.07 -70.00
C PHE A 32 -31.54 -25.33 -69.99
N PRO A 33 -30.36 -25.29 -69.35
CA PRO A 33 -29.41 -26.42 -69.37
C PRO A 33 -30.00 -27.76 -68.93
N SER A 34 -30.94 -27.74 -67.98
CA SER A 34 -31.61 -28.92 -67.40
C SER A 34 -33.02 -29.16 -67.94
N ARG A 35 -33.47 -28.41 -68.95
CA ARG A 35 -34.89 -28.28 -69.41
C ARG A 35 -35.90 -27.82 -68.35
N ILE A 36 -35.69 -28.09 -67.06
CA ILE A 36 -36.55 -27.66 -65.95
C ILE A 36 -35.73 -26.75 -65.03
N LYS A 37 -36.25 -25.55 -64.71
CA LYS A 37 -35.64 -24.58 -63.79
C LYS A 37 -36.55 -24.37 -62.57
N SER A 38 -36.00 -24.43 -61.36
CA SER A 38 -36.74 -24.15 -60.12
C SER A 38 -36.82 -22.64 -59.86
N TYR A 39 -38.02 -22.12 -59.62
CA TYR A 39 -38.31 -20.74 -59.27
C TYR A 39 -38.54 -20.61 -57.76
N LYS A 40 -37.76 -19.71 -57.14
CA LYS A 40 -37.76 -19.44 -55.69
C LYS A 40 -38.17 -18.01 -55.32
N GLY A 41 -38.66 -17.23 -56.28
CA GLY A 41 -39.07 -15.83 -56.09
C GLY A 41 -38.18 -14.77 -56.74
N ASP A 42 -37.08 -15.15 -57.40
CA ASP A 42 -36.15 -14.23 -58.06
C ASP A 42 -36.42 -14.07 -59.57
N PRO A 43 -36.07 -12.93 -60.22
CA PRO A 43 -36.28 -12.72 -61.65
C PRO A 43 -35.65 -13.81 -62.53
N LEU A 44 -36.38 -14.26 -63.55
CA LEU A 44 -35.97 -15.32 -64.45
C LEU A 44 -34.99 -14.80 -65.51
N VAL A 45 -33.72 -15.22 -65.39
CA VAL A 45 -32.68 -14.96 -66.40
C VAL A 45 -32.77 -16.01 -67.53
N ILE A 46 -32.86 -15.53 -68.77
CA ILE A 46 -32.82 -16.30 -70.02
C ILE A 46 -31.63 -15.79 -70.85
N GLU A 47 -30.74 -16.69 -71.27
CA GLU A 47 -29.53 -16.34 -72.02
C GLU A 47 -29.75 -16.45 -73.53
N GLY A 48 -29.08 -15.60 -74.30
CA GLY A 48 -29.15 -15.58 -75.76
C GLY A 48 -27.98 -14.82 -76.38
N GLU A 49 -28.05 -14.58 -77.69
CA GLU A 49 -27.06 -13.82 -78.45
C GLU A 49 -27.75 -12.90 -79.46
N ASN A 50 -27.23 -11.68 -79.64
CA ASN A 50 -27.74 -10.64 -80.53
C ASN A 50 -29.17 -10.15 -80.23
N LEU A 51 -29.64 -10.25 -78.99
CA LEU A 51 -31.03 -9.96 -78.60
C LEU A 51 -31.49 -8.51 -78.78
N ILE A 52 -30.56 -7.54 -78.88
CA ILE A 52 -30.87 -6.12 -79.08
C ILE A 52 -30.31 -5.54 -80.38
N ARG A 53 -29.84 -6.37 -81.33
CA ARG A 53 -29.29 -5.86 -82.59
C ARG A 53 -30.37 -5.25 -83.51
N ALA A 54 -31.57 -5.82 -83.51
CA ALA A 54 -32.71 -5.34 -84.31
C ALA A 54 -34.06 -5.47 -83.59
N SER A 55 -34.06 -5.70 -82.26
CA SER A 55 -35.26 -5.82 -81.44
C SER A 55 -35.10 -5.03 -80.15
N ASP A 56 -36.16 -4.32 -79.75
CA ASP A 56 -36.24 -3.66 -78.45
C ASP A 56 -37.16 -4.45 -77.49
N GLU A 57 -37.27 -4.02 -76.24
CA GLU A 57 -38.10 -4.68 -75.21
C GLU A 57 -39.57 -4.85 -75.64
N SER A 58 -40.10 -3.95 -76.47
CA SER A 58 -41.46 -4.05 -77.02
C SER A 58 -41.66 -5.18 -78.03
N ASP A 59 -40.58 -5.67 -78.64
CA ASP A 59 -40.62 -6.74 -79.65
C ASP A 59 -40.46 -8.12 -79.06
N VAL A 60 -40.11 -8.24 -77.77
CA VAL A 60 -39.88 -9.52 -77.09
C VAL A 60 -41.00 -9.82 -76.11
N VAL A 61 -41.71 -10.92 -76.34
CA VAL A 61 -42.78 -11.41 -75.46
C VAL A 61 -42.37 -12.74 -74.87
N VAL A 62 -42.32 -12.81 -73.54
CA VAL A 62 -42.05 -14.05 -72.80
C VAL A 62 -43.32 -14.53 -72.12
N THR A 63 -43.64 -15.81 -72.28
CA THR A 63 -44.83 -16.44 -71.70
C THR A 63 -44.43 -17.71 -70.94
N ILE A 64 -45.06 -17.94 -69.79
CA ILE A 64 -44.91 -19.14 -68.98
C ILE A 64 -46.27 -19.83 -68.97
N GLY A 65 -46.42 -20.86 -69.79
CA GLY A 65 -47.72 -21.36 -70.21
C GLY A 65 -48.54 -20.25 -70.83
N THR A 66 -49.78 -20.06 -70.38
CA THR A 66 -50.68 -19.00 -70.87
C THR A 66 -50.48 -17.63 -70.20
N GLN A 67 -49.63 -17.51 -69.18
CA GLN A 67 -49.42 -16.25 -68.47
C GLN A 67 -48.19 -15.50 -68.99
N PRO A 68 -48.26 -14.17 -69.17
CA PRO A 68 -47.09 -13.38 -69.58
C PRO A 68 -46.07 -13.26 -68.44
N CYS A 69 -44.78 -13.33 -68.78
CA CYS A 69 -43.65 -13.00 -67.91
C CYS A 69 -43.17 -11.61 -68.31
N ASN A 70 -43.39 -10.61 -67.45
CA ASN A 70 -43.05 -9.22 -67.77
C ASN A 70 -41.53 -9.09 -67.86
N VAL A 71 -41.02 -8.73 -69.04
CA VAL A 71 -39.61 -8.42 -69.26
C VAL A 71 -39.27 -7.18 -68.45
N THR A 72 -38.15 -7.23 -67.72
CA THR A 72 -37.67 -6.14 -66.86
C THR A 72 -36.36 -5.56 -67.36
N SER A 73 -35.60 -6.33 -68.15
CA SER A 73 -34.35 -5.89 -68.77
C SER A 73 -34.01 -6.78 -69.96
N LEU A 74 -33.55 -6.15 -71.05
CA LEU A 74 -33.06 -6.81 -72.25
C LEU A 74 -31.65 -6.29 -72.59
N THR A 75 -30.70 -7.19 -72.70
CA THR A 75 -29.29 -6.89 -73.08
C THR A 75 -28.90 -7.73 -74.29
N MET A 76 -27.74 -7.45 -74.92
CA MET A 76 -27.26 -8.24 -76.08
C MET A 76 -27.23 -9.74 -75.87
N GLN A 77 -27.03 -10.21 -74.63
CA GLN A 77 -26.83 -11.63 -74.32
C GLN A 77 -27.79 -12.21 -73.27
N GLN A 78 -28.60 -11.38 -72.59
CA GLN A 78 -29.48 -11.84 -71.52
C GLN A 78 -30.80 -11.07 -71.52
N LEU A 79 -31.89 -11.81 -71.31
CA LEU A 79 -33.23 -11.31 -71.06
C LEU A 79 -33.63 -11.67 -69.62
N LEU A 80 -34.13 -10.69 -68.88
CA LEU A 80 -34.66 -10.86 -67.54
C LEU A 80 -36.17 -10.63 -67.56
N CYS A 81 -36.96 -11.57 -67.05
CA CYS A 81 -38.40 -11.39 -66.87
C CYS A 81 -38.85 -11.80 -65.46
N THR A 82 -39.96 -11.25 -64.99
CA THR A 82 -40.54 -11.58 -63.68
C THR A 82 -41.69 -12.58 -63.85
N PRO A 83 -41.54 -13.84 -63.42
CA PRO A 83 -42.61 -14.84 -63.46
C PRO A 83 -43.81 -14.45 -62.57
N PRO A 84 -45.03 -14.92 -62.88
CA PRO A 84 -46.19 -14.73 -62.00
C PRO A 84 -45.98 -15.45 -60.66
N GLU A 85 -46.50 -14.91 -59.55
CA GLU A 85 -46.29 -15.46 -58.19
C GLU A 85 -46.86 -16.87 -57.97
N ILE A 86 -47.91 -17.23 -58.72
CA ILE A 86 -48.59 -18.52 -58.64
C ILE A 86 -48.31 -19.31 -59.92
N GLN A 87 -47.96 -20.60 -59.78
CA GLN A 87 -47.65 -21.47 -60.91
C GLN A 87 -48.83 -21.58 -61.90
N PRO A 88 -48.67 -21.17 -63.17
CA PRO A 88 -49.69 -21.35 -64.19
C PRO A 88 -49.83 -22.83 -64.63
N SER A 89 -50.94 -23.15 -65.29
CA SER A 89 -51.27 -24.49 -65.77
C SER A 89 -50.23 -25.01 -66.78
N ASN A 90 -50.04 -26.34 -66.85
CA ASN A 90 -49.06 -27.05 -67.70
C ASN A 90 -49.41 -27.01 -69.21
N THR A 91 -49.45 -25.80 -69.75
CA THR A 91 -49.79 -25.49 -71.14
C THR A 91 -48.61 -24.83 -71.86
N ASP A 92 -48.66 -24.78 -73.19
CA ASP A 92 -47.83 -23.87 -73.99
C ASP A 92 -48.46 -22.46 -74.06
N GLU A 93 -47.85 -21.55 -74.82
CA GLU A 93 -48.34 -20.17 -74.92
C GLU A 93 -49.65 -20.02 -75.71
N ASN A 94 -50.10 -21.08 -76.38
CA ASN A 94 -51.38 -21.11 -77.11
C ASN A 94 -52.47 -21.86 -76.31
N GLY A 95 -52.17 -22.28 -75.07
CA GLY A 95 -53.11 -22.98 -74.19
C GLY A 95 -53.26 -24.47 -74.49
N VAL A 96 -52.37 -25.07 -75.29
CA VAL A 96 -52.35 -26.51 -75.55
C VAL A 96 -51.71 -27.21 -74.36
N GLN A 97 -52.42 -28.16 -73.74
CA GLN A 97 -51.89 -28.94 -72.61
C GLN A 97 -50.75 -29.85 -73.06
N ILE A 98 -49.65 -29.82 -72.29
CA ILE A 98 -48.48 -30.65 -72.53
C ILE A 98 -48.59 -31.87 -71.61
N SER A 99 -48.96 -33.02 -72.17
CA SER A 99 -49.38 -34.23 -71.43
C SER A 99 -48.25 -35.00 -70.72
N ASP A 100 -46.98 -34.70 -71.00
CA ASP A 100 -45.85 -35.49 -70.49
C ASP A 100 -45.12 -34.86 -69.28
N ILE A 101 -45.33 -33.57 -68.97
CA ILE A 101 -44.69 -32.86 -67.85
C ILE A 101 -45.69 -31.89 -67.21
N ASN A 102 -45.96 -32.04 -65.92
CA ASN A 102 -46.94 -31.23 -65.15
C ASN A 102 -46.45 -29.80 -64.80
N LEU A 103 -45.70 -29.16 -65.71
CA LEU A 103 -45.10 -27.83 -65.52
C LEU A 103 -45.39 -26.94 -66.73
N PRO A 104 -45.54 -25.62 -66.54
CA PRO A 104 -45.75 -24.68 -67.64
C PRO A 104 -44.48 -24.50 -68.49
N LEU A 105 -44.65 -24.41 -69.81
CA LEU A 105 -43.55 -24.19 -70.76
C LEU A 105 -43.24 -22.70 -70.89
N VAL A 106 -41.96 -22.34 -70.79
CA VAL A 106 -41.44 -21.00 -71.01
C VAL A 106 -41.08 -20.84 -72.49
N VAL A 107 -41.69 -19.84 -73.14
CA VAL A 107 -41.52 -19.54 -74.56
C VAL A 107 -41.19 -18.07 -74.72
N VAL A 108 -40.15 -17.77 -75.53
CA VAL A 108 -39.74 -16.41 -75.90
C VAL A 108 -40.08 -16.20 -77.38
N LYS A 109 -40.87 -15.17 -77.68
CA LYS A 109 -41.19 -14.73 -79.04
C LYS A 109 -40.51 -13.40 -79.31
N VAL A 110 -39.77 -13.31 -80.42
CA VAL A 110 -39.13 -12.06 -80.87
C VAL A 110 -39.75 -11.63 -82.21
N GLY A 111 -40.36 -10.46 -82.23
CA GLY A 111 -41.16 -9.99 -83.35
C GLY A 111 -42.33 -10.94 -83.67
N LYS A 112 -42.77 -10.97 -84.93
CA LYS A 112 -43.93 -11.78 -85.35
C LYS A 112 -43.58 -13.23 -85.72
N ASN A 113 -42.33 -13.51 -86.09
CA ASN A 113 -41.97 -14.76 -86.76
C ASN A 113 -41.00 -15.66 -85.97
N LEU A 114 -40.28 -15.14 -84.96
CA LEU A 114 -39.30 -15.94 -84.22
C LEU A 114 -39.91 -16.44 -82.90
N ARG A 115 -39.91 -17.77 -82.72
CA ARG A 115 -40.43 -18.45 -81.53
C ARG A 115 -39.41 -19.45 -81.00
N PHE A 116 -39.00 -19.27 -79.74
CA PHE A 116 -38.01 -20.10 -79.06
C PHE A 116 -38.61 -20.75 -77.80
N PRO A 117 -38.84 -22.07 -77.77
CA PRO A 117 -39.22 -22.80 -76.56
C PRO A 117 -37.97 -23.06 -75.70
N ILE A 118 -37.96 -22.53 -74.48
CA ILE A 118 -36.76 -22.49 -73.61
C ILE A 118 -36.68 -23.70 -72.67
N GLY A 119 -37.81 -24.08 -72.06
CA GLY A 119 -37.90 -25.14 -71.06
C GLY A 119 -39.06 -24.93 -70.09
N TYR A 120 -39.15 -25.71 -69.01
CA TYR A 120 -40.24 -25.68 -68.04
C TYR A 120 -39.84 -25.04 -66.71
N LEU A 121 -40.79 -24.42 -66.01
CA LEU A 121 -40.55 -23.74 -64.73
C LEU A 121 -41.28 -24.46 -63.57
N HIS A 122 -40.56 -24.81 -62.49
CA HIS A 122 -41.11 -25.45 -61.29
C HIS A 122 -41.11 -24.48 -60.10
N TYR A 123 -42.26 -24.28 -59.44
CA TYR A 123 -42.38 -23.34 -58.32
C TYR A 123 -42.17 -24.05 -56.97
N GLU A 124 -41.11 -23.69 -56.24
CA GLU A 124 -40.84 -24.19 -54.89
C GLU A 124 -41.40 -23.19 -53.85
N LEU A 125 -42.70 -23.26 -53.55
CA LEU A 125 -43.32 -22.41 -52.53
C LEU A 125 -42.92 -22.87 -51.10
N LEU A 126 -42.35 -21.95 -50.32
CA LEU A 126 -41.98 -22.15 -48.91
C LEU A 126 -43.21 -22.55 -48.06
N ARG A 127 -43.10 -23.71 -47.42
CA ARG A 127 -44.10 -24.26 -46.50
C ARG A 127 -44.20 -23.38 -45.25
N ASN A 128 -45.33 -22.70 -45.04
CA ASN A 128 -45.59 -21.96 -43.80
C ASN A 128 -45.56 -22.92 -42.58
N TYR A 129 -44.60 -22.73 -41.67
CA TYR A 129 -44.58 -23.39 -40.38
C TYR A 129 -45.49 -22.62 -39.41
N ASN A 130 -46.68 -23.16 -39.15
CA ASN A 130 -47.54 -22.67 -38.07
C ASN A 130 -46.92 -23.09 -36.72
N PHE A 131 -46.35 -22.14 -35.98
CA PHE A 131 -45.91 -22.38 -34.60
C PHE A 131 -47.14 -22.69 -33.72
N PRO A 132 -47.14 -23.78 -32.93
CA PRO A 132 -48.27 -24.10 -32.05
C PRO A 132 -48.41 -23.02 -30.96
N PRO A 133 -49.64 -22.57 -30.62
CA PRO A 133 -49.87 -21.51 -29.63
C PRO A 133 -49.33 -21.86 -28.23
N GLU A 134 -49.19 -23.15 -27.93
CA GLU A 134 -48.58 -23.68 -26.69
C GLU A 134 -47.09 -23.32 -26.56
N ALA A 135 -46.35 -23.30 -27.68
CA ALA A 135 -44.92 -22.94 -27.67
C ALA A 135 -44.72 -21.43 -27.50
N ILE A 136 -45.61 -20.61 -28.07
CA ILE A 136 -45.61 -19.14 -27.90
C ILE A 136 -45.92 -18.77 -26.45
N ALA A 137 -46.92 -19.45 -25.84
CA ALA A 137 -47.24 -19.28 -24.43
C ALA A 137 -46.07 -19.69 -23.51
N GLY A 138 -45.37 -20.78 -23.83
CA GLY A 138 -44.19 -21.22 -23.09
C GLY A 138 -43.03 -20.22 -23.12
N ILE A 139 -42.69 -19.65 -24.29
CA ILE A 139 -41.62 -18.66 -24.43
C ILE A 139 -42.00 -17.34 -23.74
N ALA A 140 -43.25 -16.89 -23.88
CA ALA A 140 -43.74 -15.68 -23.21
C ALA A 140 -43.73 -15.82 -21.68
N ALA A 141 -44.15 -16.98 -21.14
CA ALA A 141 -44.08 -17.26 -19.71
C ALA A 141 -42.63 -17.34 -19.21
N GLY A 142 -41.74 -17.99 -19.95
CA GLY A 142 -40.31 -18.10 -19.60
C GLY A 142 -39.59 -16.75 -19.59
N THR A 143 -39.85 -15.89 -20.58
CA THR A 143 -39.28 -14.54 -20.64
C THR A 143 -39.83 -13.64 -19.54
N PHE A 144 -41.14 -13.69 -19.26
CA PHE A 144 -41.74 -12.97 -18.13
C PHE A 144 -41.14 -13.40 -16.78
N PHE A 145 -40.95 -14.71 -16.59
CA PHE A 145 -40.33 -15.25 -15.37
C PHE A 145 -38.88 -14.78 -15.20
N LEU A 146 -38.07 -14.78 -16.28
CA LEU A 146 -36.70 -14.27 -16.27
C LEU A 146 -36.64 -12.77 -15.94
N VAL A 147 -37.52 -11.96 -16.54
CA VAL A 147 -37.62 -10.52 -16.25
C VAL A 147 -38.02 -10.30 -14.79
N LEU A 148 -38.97 -11.09 -14.27
CA LEU A 148 -39.41 -11.01 -12.88
C LEU A 148 -38.29 -11.39 -11.90
N ILE A 149 -37.51 -12.44 -12.19
CA ILE A 149 -36.31 -12.79 -11.43
C ILE A 149 -35.29 -11.64 -11.47
N PHE A 150 -34.99 -11.08 -12.63
CA PHE A 150 -34.05 -9.97 -12.77
C PHE A 150 -34.50 -8.74 -11.98
N MET A 151 -35.79 -8.41 -12.02
CA MET A 151 -36.38 -7.33 -11.22
C MET A 151 -36.28 -7.61 -9.72
N ILE A 152 -36.52 -8.84 -9.26
CA ILE A 152 -36.34 -9.22 -7.85
C ILE A 152 -34.87 -9.06 -7.45
N VAL A 153 -33.92 -9.51 -8.29
CA VAL A 153 -32.48 -9.36 -8.02
C VAL A 153 -32.08 -7.88 -7.94
N LEU A 154 -32.56 -7.03 -8.85
CA LEU A 154 -32.33 -5.59 -8.79
C LEU A 154 -32.92 -4.94 -7.54
N VAL A 155 -34.14 -5.33 -7.14
CA VAL A 155 -34.79 -4.84 -5.92
C VAL A 155 -34.04 -5.32 -4.68
N MET A 156 -33.58 -6.58 -4.64
CA MET A 156 -32.76 -7.12 -3.56
C MET A 156 -31.40 -6.40 -3.48
N TYR A 157 -30.76 -6.14 -4.63
CA TYR A 157 -29.51 -5.39 -4.69
C TYR A 157 -29.69 -3.95 -4.21
N ARG A 158 -30.73 -3.24 -4.69
CA ARG A 158 -31.06 -1.89 -4.23
C ARG A 158 -31.41 -1.87 -2.74
N ARG A 159 -32.21 -2.84 -2.25
CA ARG A 159 -32.52 -2.97 -0.82
C ARG A 159 -31.27 -3.25 0.02
N ARG A 160 -30.36 -4.11 -0.43
CA ARG A 160 -29.11 -4.39 0.27
C ARG A 160 -28.19 -3.17 0.28
N SER A 161 -28.07 -2.47 -0.85
CA SER A 161 -27.27 -1.24 -0.98
C SER A 161 -27.81 -0.12 -0.08
N THR A 162 -29.12 0.15 -0.15
CA THR A 162 -29.78 1.17 0.70
C THR A 162 -29.79 0.81 2.18
N LYS A 163 -29.90 -0.48 2.55
CA LYS A 163 -29.73 -0.92 3.95
C LYS A 163 -28.31 -0.62 4.44
N ALA A 164 -27.29 -0.98 3.66
CA ALA A 164 -25.89 -0.71 4.00
C ALA A 164 -25.62 0.81 4.13
N GLU A 165 -26.15 1.63 3.23
CA GLU A 165 -26.01 3.09 3.28
C GLU A 165 -26.71 3.70 4.51
N ARG A 166 -27.90 3.19 4.88
CA ARG A 166 -28.63 3.62 6.09
C ARG A 166 -27.90 3.22 7.37
N GLU A 167 -27.32 2.03 7.41
CA GLU A 167 -26.51 1.58 8.54
C GLU A 167 -25.25 2.45 8.69
N TYR A 168 -24.55 2.73 7.59
CA TYR A 168 -23.43 3.66 7.56
C TYR A 168 -23.81 5.06 8.08
N LYS A 169 -24.90 5.65 7.55
CA LYS A 169 -25.41 6.96 8.02
C LYS A 169 -25.81 6.94 9.49
N ARG A 170 -26.40 5.86 9.99
CA ARG A 170 -26.75 5.72 11.42
C ARG A 170 -25.51 5.71 12.29
N ILE A 171 -24.48 4.93 11.93
CA ILE A 171 -23.21 4.87 12.67
C ILE A 171 -22.55 6.25 12.68
N GLN A 172 -22.53 6.94 11.54
CA GLN A 172 -22.01 8.30 11.43
C GLN A 172 -22.72 9.27 12.38
N ILE A 173 -24.06 9.30 12.38
CA ILE A 173 -24.84 10.21 13.24
C ILE A 173 -24.65 9.88 14.74
N GLN A 174 -24.55 8.60 15.09
CA GLN A 174 -24.24 8.19 16.47
C GLN A 174 -22.86 8.71 16.89
N MET A 175 -21.86 8.60 16.01
CA MET A 175 -20.53 9.15 16.25
C MET A 175 -20.55 10.69 16.32
N ASP A 176 -21.34 11.36 15.46
CA ASP A 176 -21.50 12.84 15.47
C ASP A 176 -22.11 13.34 16.78
N THR A 177 -23.13 12.64 17.28
CA THR A 177 -23.82 13.00 18.53
C THR A 177 -22.87 12.85 19.72
N LEU A 178 -22.11 11.74 19.76
CA LEU A 178 -21.11 11.50 20.78
C LEU A 178 -19.96 12.51 20.72
N GLU A 179 -19.43 12.77 19.53
CA GLU A 179 -18.38 13.78 19.35
C GLU A 179 -18.87 15.16 19.76
N SER A 180 -20.11 15.54 19.42
CA SER A 180 -20.68 16.83 19.80
C SER A 180 -20.83 16.99 21.32
N ASN A 181 -21.18 15.91 22.03
CA ASN A 181 -21.28 15.92 23.49
C ASN A 181 -19.90 16.10 24.15
N VAL A 182 -18.85 15.54 23.56
CA VAL A 182 -17.47 15.62 24.08
C VAL A 182 -16.74 16.87 23.56
N ARG A 183 -17.23 17.52 22.49
CA ARG A 183 -16.54 18.64 21.83
C ARG A 183 -16.20 19.80 22.76
N LEU A 184 -17.07 20.13 23.72
CA LEU A 184 -16.78 21.21 24.67
C LEU A 184 -15.65 20.82 25.62
N GLU A 185 -15.67 19.60 26.15
CA GLU A 185 -14.59 19.06 26.98
C GLU A 185 -13.28 18.95 26.18
N CYS A 186 -13.32 18.50 24.93
CA CYS A 186 -12.16 18.49 24.03
C CYS A 186 -11.59 19.89 23.85
N LYS A 187 -12.42 20.92 23.60
CA LYS A 187 -11.93 22.28 23.39
C LYS A 187 -11.23 22.83 24.62
N LEU A 188 -11.78 22.56 25.80
CA LEU A 188 -11.17 22.97 27.07
C LEU A 188 -9.87 22.19 27.32
N ALA A 189 -9.88 20.87 27.18
CA ALA A 189 -8.70 20.02 27.34
C ALA A 189 -7.61 20.34 26.31
N PHE A 190 -7.99 20.68 25.08
CA PHE A 190 -7.10 21.13 24.03
C PHE A 190 -6.50 22.50 24.35
N ALA A 191 -7.29 23.46 24.83
CA ALA A 191 -6.75 24.77 25.23
C ALA A 191 -5.74 24.65 26.39
N GLU A 192 -6.01 23.76 27.33
CA GLU A 192 -5.08 23.45 28.42
C GLU A 192 -3.80 22.78 27.89
N LEU A 193 -3.92 21.73 27.08
CA LEU A 193 -2.77 21.06 26.46
C LEU A 193 -1.97 22.02 25.58
N GLN A 194 -2.63 22.89 24.82
CA GLN A 194 -1.96 23.87 23.97
C GLN A 194 -1.16 24.86 24.81
N THR A 195 -1.66 25.26 25.98
CA THR A 195 -0.91 26.13 26.90
C THR A 195 0.34 25.40 27.40
N ASP A 196 0.18 24.17 27.92
CA ASP A 196 1.30 23.34 28.40
C ASP A 196 2.34 23.05 27.29
N MET A 197 1.87 22.78 26.06
CA MET A 197 2.73 22.49 24.91
C MET A 197 3.38 23.75 24.34
N SER A 198 2.79 24.93 24.50
CA SER A 198 3.42 26.19 24.09
C SER A 198 4.55 26.55 25.04
N ASP A 199 4.37 26.32 26.34
CA ASP A 199 5.45 26.46 27.34
C ASP A 199 6.58 25.46 27.04
N LEU A 200 6.24 24.21 26.70
CA LEU A 200 7.23 23.22 26.27
C LEU A 200 7.92 23.61 24.96
N ALA A 201 7.20 24.17 23.98
CA ALA A 201 7.79 24.62 22.73
C ALA A 201 8.79 25.75 22.95
N ALA A 202 8.46 26.71 23.82
CA ALA A 202 9.37 27.78 24.23
C ALA A 202 10.62 27.24 24.96
N ASP A 203 10.45 26.22 25.82
CA ASP A 203 11.59 25.53 26.44
C ASP A 203 12.47 24.83 25.39
N LEU A 204 11.87 24.18 24.38
CA LEU A 204 12.56 23.47 23.31
C LEU A 204 13.35 24.39 22.38
N GLU A 205 12.92 25.64 22.17
CA GLU A 205 13.70 26.64 21.43
C GLU A 205 15.05 26.91 22.10
N HIS A 206 15.14 26.74 23.42
CA HIS A 206 16.37 26.97 24.20
C HIS A 206 17.19 25.69 24.42
N SER A 207 16.54 24.56 24.73
CA SER A 207 17.21 23.30 25.07
C SER A 207 17.46 22.37 23.88
N GLY A 208 16.74 22.57 22.78
CA GLY A 208 16.78 21.71 21.61
C GLY A 208 16.03 20.39 21.81
N ILE A 209 15.70 19.75 20.69
CA ILE A 209 15.10 18.41 20.69
C ILE A 209 16.23 17.40 20.94
N PRO A 210 16.04 16.37 21.79
CA PRO A 210 17.05 15.34 22.08
C PRO A 210 17.18 14.37 20.90
N THR A 211 17.61 14.88 19.74
CA THR A 211 17.82 14.11 18.51
C THR A 211 19.07 13.27 18.65
N LEU A 212 18.95 11.98 18.31
CA LEU A 212 20.08 11.05 18.28
C LEU A 212 21.09 11.49 17.22
N ASP A 213 22.36 11.27 17.52
CA ASP A 213 23.42 11.40 16.53
C ASP A 213 23.24 10.39 15.39
N HIS A 214 23.96 10.62 14.30
CA HIS A 214 23.82 9.83 13.09
C HIS A 214 24.14 8.34 13.34
N VAL A 215 25.16 8.06 14.17
CA VAL A 215 25.56 6.69 14.53
C VAL A 215 24.43 5.94 15.24
N ASN A 216 23.84 6.51 16.30
CA ASN A 216 22.75 5.86 17.03
C ASN A 216 21.49 5.73 16.17
N TYR A 217 21.19 6.73 15.33
CA TYR A 217 20.09 6.66 14.37
C TYR A 217 20.27 5.48 13.40
N VAL A 218 21.43 5.38 12.74
CA VAL A 218 21.75 4.29 11.80
C VAL A 218 21.67 2.94 12.51
N MET A 219 22.21 2.81 13.72
CA MET A 219 22.11 1.56 14.50
C MET A 219 20.67 1.15 14.76
N LYS A 220 19.81 2.09 15.18
CA LYS A 220 18.38 1.81 15.43
C LYS A 220 17.63 1.41 14.16
N VAL A 221 17.98 1.95 12.99
CA VAL A 221 17.28 1.65 11.73
C VAL A 221 17.82 0.40 11.02
N PHE A 222 19.15 0.22 11.00
CA PHE A 222 19.81 -0.84 10.25
C PHE A 222 19.83 -2.15 11.03
N PHE A 223 20.05 -2.07 12.34
CA PHE A 223 20.17 -3.19 13.26
C PHE A 223 19.28 -2.98 14.49
N PRO A 224 17.95 -2.88 14.30
CA PRO A 224 17.03 -2.63 15.40
C PRO A 224 17.26 -3.68 16.49
N GLY A 225 17.42 -3.23 17.75
CA GLY A 225 17.65 -4.11 18.90
C GLY A 225 19.04 -4.56 19.20
N VAL A 226 20.02 -4.15 18.41
CA VAL A 226 21.42 -4.48 18.63
C VAL A 226 22.10 -3.25 19.21
N SER A 227 22.45 -3.30 20.50
CA SER A 227 23.18 -2.23 21.18
C SER A 227 24.70 -2.37 21.00
N ASP A 228 25.23 -3.60 21.06
CA ASP A 228 26.66 -3.87 20.99
C ASP A 228 27.02 -4.58 19.68
N HIS A 229 27.12 -3.82 18.59
CA HIS A 229 27.52 -4.35 17.29
C HIS A 229 29.03 -4.17 17.05
N PRO A 230 29.75 -5.18 16.51
CA PRO A 230 31.17 -5.05 16.17
C PRO A 230 31.57 -3.83 15.33
N ILE A 231 30.65 -3.27 14.53
CA ILE A 231 30.87 -2.11 13.65
C ILE A 231 31.04 -0.80 14.41
N LEU A 232 30.71 -0.76 15.70
CA LEU A 232 30.90 0.42 16.56
C LEU A 232 32.33 0.53 17.11
N ASN A 233 33.20 -0.47 16.89
CA ASN A 233 34.57 -0.52 17.44
C ASN A 233 35.59 0.31 16.64
N VAL A 234 35.24 1.52 16.20
CA VAL A 234 36.10 2.40 15.39
C VAL A 234 37.46 2.66 16.06
N GLN A 235 37.48 2.75 17.40
CA GLN A 235 38.67 3.10 18.19
C GLN A 235 39.78 2.04 18.23
N ARG A 236 39.54 0.78 17.82
CA ARG A 236 40.59 -0.27 17.87
C ARG A 236 41.59 -0.22 16.72
N GLN A 237 41.37 0.60 15.70
CA GLN A 237 42.22 0.63 14.51
C GLN A 237 43.47 1.53 14.65
N PHE A 238 43.49 2.47 15.61
CA PHE A 238 44.58 3.47 15.72
C PHE A 238 45.68 3.13 16.74
N ILE A 239 45.63 1.97 17.39
CA ILE A 239 46.63 1.57 18.41
C ILE A 239 47.27 0.23 18.02
N ASN A 240 48.42 0.31 17.33
CA ASN A 240 49.50 -0.70 17.29
C ASN A 240 49.12 -2.19 17.18
N THR A 241 48.09 -2.56 16.42
CA THR A 241 47.83 -3.98 16.10
C THR A 241 48.40 -4.30 14.72
N PRO A 242 49.29 -5.29 14.56
CA PRO A 242 49.83 -5.65 13.24
C PRO A 242 48.69 -6.10 12.33
N ARG A 243 48.61 -5.51 11.12
CA ARG A 243 47.61 -5.90 10.10
C ARG A 243 47.72 -7.40 9.85
N THR A 244 46.62 -8.11 10.07
CA THR A 244 46.58 -9.55 9.83
C THR A 244 46.37 -9.84 8.34
N ASN A 245 46.75 -11.05 7.91
CA ASN A 245 46.39 -11.55 6.57
C ASN A 245 44.87 -11.47 6.32
N TYR A 246 44.08 -11.64 7.38
CA TYR A 246 42.63 -11.43 7.38
C TYR A 246 42.24 -10.00 7.00
N ASP A 247 42.89 -8.98 7.58
CA ASP A 247 42.57 -7.59 7.26
C ASP A 247 42.97 -7.24 5.82
N ALA A 248 44.09 -7.79 5.33
CA ALA A 248 44.50 -7.65 3.93
C ALA A 248 43.49 -8.29 2.96
N ALA A 249 42.99 -9.48 3.29
CA ALA A 249 41.96 -10.17 2.50
C ALA A 249 40.64 -9.40 2.47
N MET A 250 40.23 -8.79 3.60
CA MET A 250 39.00 -7.99 3.64
C MET A 250 39.11 -6.71 2.81
N ILE A 251 40.28 -6.07 2.74
CA ILE A 251 40.52 -4.93 1.82
C ILE A 251 40.39 -5.38 0.36
N GLN A 252 40.92 -6.55 0.00
CA GLN A 252 40.73 -7.12 -1.34
C GLN A 252 39.24 -7.45 -1.61
N PHE A 253 38.52 -7.95 -0.61
CA PHE A 253 37.08 -8.19 -0.71
C PHE A 253 36.29 -6.89 -0.91
N GLU A 254 36.64 -5.81 -0.22
CA GLU A 254 36.05 -4.50 -0.46
C GLU A 254 36.28 -4.02 -1.90
N GLN A 255 37.49 -4.20 -2.43
CA GLN A 255 37.78 -3.88 -3.84
C GLN A 255 36.93 -4.69 -4.81
N LEU A 256 36.63 -5.95 -4.47
CA LEU A 256 35.75 -6.80 -5.26
C LEU A 256 34.28 -6.32 -5.19
N LEU A 257 33.81 -5.87 -4.02
CA LEU A 257 32.48 -5.26 -3.85
C LEU A 257 32.33 -3.93 -4.61
N ASN A 258 33.42 -3.20 -4.83
CA ASN A 258 33.44 -2.00 -5.69
C ASN A 258 33.32 -2.33 -7.19
N ASN A 259 33.24 -3.61 -7.57
CA ASN A 259 32.92 -4.02 -8.93
C ASN A 259 31.40 -4.27 -9.08
N LYS A 260 30.72 -3.41 -9.85
CA LYS A 260 29.27 -3.49 -10.08
C LYS A 260 28.81 -4.87 -10.54
N CYS A 261 29.54 -5.48 -11.48
CA CYS A 261 29.21 -6.78 -12.03
C CYS A 261 29.36 -7.92 -11.02
N PHE A 262 30.30 -7.81 -10.07
CA PHE A 262 30.45 -8.76 -8.97
C PHE A 262 29.31 -8.59 -7.97
N LEU A 263 29.10 -7.37 -7.46
CA LEU A 263 28.14 -7.11 -6.38
C LEU A 263 26.70 -7.49 -6.77
N LEU A 264 26.27 -7.16 -7.99
CA LEU A 264 24.97 -7.57 -8.49
C LEU A 264 24.84 -9.10 -8.57
N SER A 265 25.87 -9.78 -9.10
CA SER A 265 25.91 -11.25 -9.20
C SER A 265 25.92 -11.93 -7.83
N PHE A 266 26.63 -11.34 -6.87
CA PHE A 266 26.71 -11.81 -5.50
C PHE A 266 25.35 -11.75 -4.83
N ILE A 267 24.64 -10.61 -4.91
CA ILE A 267 23.29 -10.46 -4.36
C ILE A 267 22.31 -11.44 -5.02
N ASP A 268 22.29 -11.52 -6.35
CA ASP A 268 21.40 -12.41 -7.09
C ASP A 268 21.62 -13.89 -6.70
N THR A 269 22.89 -14.28 -6.53
CA THR A 269 23.26 -15.64 -6.14
C THR A 269 22.79 -15.97 -4.74
N LEU A 270 22.98 -15.06 -3.77
CA LEU A 270 22.51 -15.25 -2.39
C LEU A 270 20.99 -15.36 -2.33
N GLU A 271 20.26 -14.48 -3.03
CA GLU A 271 18.80 -14.48 -3.02
C GLU A 271 18.17 -15.73 -3.64
N THR A 272 18.89 -16.38 -4.56
CA THR A 272 18.44 -17.63 -5.21
C THR A 272 18.50 -18.82 -4.26
N GLN A 273 19.27 -18.74 -3.16
CA GLN A 273 19.43 -19.85 -2.23
C GLN A 273 18.21 -20.03 -1.31
N LYS A 274 17.68 -21.25 -1.24
CA LYS A 274 16.53 -21.57 -0.36
C LYS A 274 16.84 -21.40 1.13
N SER A 275 18.11 -21.56 1.53
CA SER A 275 18.54 -21.39 2.93
C SER A 275 18.77 -19.93 3.32
N PHE A 276 18.71 -18.99 2.37
CA PHE A 276 18.89 -17.56 2.60
C PHE A 276 17.55 -16.91 2.97
N ASN A 277 17.29 -16.84 4.28
CA ASN A 277 16.00 -16.40 4.82
C ASN A 277 15.88 -14.86 4.88
N ILE A 278 14.71 -14.36 5.32
CA ILE A 278 14.44 -12.91 5.41
C ILE A 278 15.41 -12.20 6.38
N ARG A 279 15.81 -12.85 7.49
CA ARG A 279 16.78 -12.27 8.43
C ARG A 279 18.15 -12.10 7.77
N ASP A 280 18.59 -13.09 7.01
CA ASP A 280 19.85 -13.03 6.25
C ASP A 280 19.81 -11.92 5.20
N LYS A 281 18.71 -11.80 4.45
CA LYS A 281 18.50 -10.72 3.46
C LYS A 281 18.61 -9.34 4.08
N VAL A 282 17.92 -9.15 5.21
CA VAL A 282 17.92 -7.88 5.95
C VAL A 282 19.31 -7.56 6.49
N ASN A 283 20.00 -8.56 7.05
CA ASN A 283 21.35 -8.40 7.59
C ASN A 283 22.37 -8.04 6.50
N VAL A 284 22.37 -8.79 5.39
CA VAL A 284 23.25 -8.52 4.24
C VAL A 284 23.01 -7.12 3.66
N ALA A 285 21.75 -6.71 3.51
CA ALA A 285 21.42 -5.36 3.05
C ALA A 285 21.96 -4.28 3.99
N SER A 286 21.82 -4.45 5.31
CA SER A 286 22.37 -3.50 6.29
C SER A 286 23.90 -3.46 6.30
N LEU A 287 24.57 -4.62 6.26
CA LEU A 287 26.03 -4.69 6.17
C LEU A 287 26.56 -4.05 4.88
N LEU A 288 25.94 -4.34 3.74
CA LEU A 288 26.29 -3.72 2.46
C LEU A 288 26.14 -2.20 2.51
N MET A 289 25.04 -1.70 3.07
CA MET A 289 24.85 -0.26 3.19
C MET A 289 25.88 0.40 4.12
N ILE A 290 26.30 -0.26 5.22
CA ILE A 290 27.41 0.25 6.06
C ILE A 290 28.73 0.31 5.28
N ILE A 291 29.06 -0.75 4.52
CA ILE A 291 30.30 -0.80 3.72
C ILE A 291 30.30 0.27 2.62
N LEU A 292 29.14 0.50 1.99
CA LEU A 292 28.99 1.44 0.88
C LEU A 292 28.65 2.87 1.32
N MET A 293 28.49 3.11 2.62
CA MET A 293 28.05 4.40 3.18
C MET A 293 29.04 5.54 2.85
N GLY A 294 30.35 5.24 2.78
CA GLY A 294 31.36 6.20 2.32
C GLY A 294 31.40 6.40 0.79
N LYS A 295 30.53 5.75 0.02
CA LYS A 295 30.46 5.75 -1.45
C LYS A 295 29.00 5.74 -1.93
N MET A 296 28.16 6.63 -1.39
CA MET A 296 26.71 6.65 -1.64
C MET A 296 26.34 6.82 -3.11
N GLU A 297 27.18 7.46 -3.92
CA GLU A 297 26.97 7.54 -5.38
C GLU A 297 26.95 6.13 -6.01
N TYR A 298 27.97 5.32 -5.70
CA TYR A 298 28.04 3.93 -6.14
C TYR A 298 26.92 3.08 -5.52
N ALA A 299 26.62 3.28 -4.24
CA ALA A 299 25.50 2.59 -3.57
C ALA A 299 24.16 2.85 -4.28
N THR A 300 23.93 4.09 -4.70
CA THR A 300 22.71 4.53 -5.40
C THR A 300 22.62 3.92 -6.80
N ASP A 301 23.72 3.80 -7.54
CA ASP A 301 23.74 3.12 -8.84
C ASP A 301 23.44 1.61 -8.73
N ILE A 302 23.99 0.94 -7.69
CA ILE A 302 23.67 -0.46 -7.38
C ILE A 302 22.20 -0.59 -7.01
N LEU A 303 21.69 0.28 -6.14
CA LEU A 303 20.28 0.31 -5.74
C LEU A 303 19.37 0.51 -6.94
N LYS A 304 19.66 1.47 -7.83
CA LYS A 304 18.92 1.73 -9.07
C LYS A 304 18.85 0.47 -9.93
N SER A 305 19.99 -0.19 -10.14
CA SER A 305 20.09 -1.41 -10.96
C SER A 305 19.25 -2.56 -10.38
N LEU A 306 19.30 -2.76 -9.06
CA LEU A 306 18.51 -3.79 -8.38
C LEU A 306 17.01 -3.46 -8.35
N LEU A 307 16.64 -2.18 -8.16
CA LEU A 307 15.25 -1.74 -8.17
C LEU A 307 14.61 -1.91 -9.54
N LEU A 308 15.33 -1.56 -10.62
CA LEU A 308 14.85 -1.78 -11.98
C LEU A 308 14.58 -3.27 -12.26
N ARG A 309 15.49 -4.16 -11.83
CA ARG A 309 15.27 -5.62 -11.92
C ARG A 309 14.07 -6.09 -11.09
N LEU A 310 13.88 -5.52 -9.89
CA LEU A 310 12.71 -5.81 -9.06
C LEU A 310 11.41 -5.37 -9.76
N ILE A 311 11.43 -4.20 -10.39
CA ILE A 311 10.29 -3.67 -11.17
C ILE A 311 9.99 -4.59 -12.34
N GLU A 312 10.99 -4.96 -13.15
CA GLU A 312 10.81 -5.90 -14.28
C GLU A 312 10.16 -7.21 -13.82
N LYS A 313 10.63 -7.78 -12.70
CA LYS A 313 10.05 -8.98 -12.10
C LYS A 313 8.62 -8.75 -11.59
N SER A 314 8.34 -7.57 -11.04
CA SER A 314 7.03 -7.22 -10.50
C SER A 314 5.97 -7.01 -11.58
N VAL A 315 6.34 -6.35 -12.68
CA VAL A 315 5.46 -6.10 -13.83
C VAL A 315 5.00 -7.39 -14.50
N CYS A 316 5.87 -8.42 -14.52
CA CYS A 316 5.52 -9.75 -15.00
C CYS A 316 4.54 -10.51 -14.08
N ASN A 317 4.29 -10.02 -12.87
CA ASN A 317 3.39 -10.65 -11.91
C ASN A 317 1.94 -10.19 -12.12
N LYS A 318 0.97 -10.98 -11.67
CA LYS A 318 -0.48 -10.64 -11.75
C LYS A 318 -0.84 -9.39 -10.93
N HIS A 319 -0.04 -9.06 -9.92
CA HIS A 319 -0.31 -7.99 -8.97
C HIS A 319 0.91 -7.07 -8.79
N PRO A 320 1.27 -6.25 -9.79
CA PRO A 320 2.43 -5.37 -9.73
C PRO A 320 2.35 -4.35 -8.58
N GLN A 321 1.14 -3.96 -8.15
CA GLN A 321 0.91 -3.05 -7.01
C GLN A 321 1.42 -3.59 -5.66
N LEU A 322 1.77 -4.88 -5.57
CA LEU A 322 2.30 -5.49 -4.33
C LEU A 322 3.81 -5.31 -4.16
N MET A 323 4.52 -4.77 -5.16
CA MET A 323 5.94 -4.47 -5.07
C MET A 323 6.25 -3.57 -3.87
N LEU A 324 7.35 -3.83 -3.16
CA LEU A 324 7.78 -3.08 -1.97
C LEU A 324 6.82 -3.15 -0.77
N ARG A 325 5.71 -3.90 -0.83
CA ARG A 325 4.72 -3.98 0.26
C ARG A 325 5.27 -4.70 1.50
N ARG A 326 6.19 -5.63 1.31
CA ARG A 326 6.88 -6.39 2.37
C ARG A 326 8.38 -6.32 2.12
N THR A 327 9.20 -6.72 3.08
CA THR A 327 10.66 -6.83 2.88
C THR A 327 10.97 -8.29 2.60
N GLU A 328 11.06 -8.65 1.33
CA GLU A 328 11.29 -10.02 0.87
C GLU A 328 12.60 -10.18 0.08
N SER A 329 13.26 -9.07 -0.21
CA SER A 329 14.55 -8.99 -0.93
C SER A 329 15.56 -8.09 -0.21
N VAL A 330 16.84 -8.28 -0.55
CA VAL A 330 17.98 -7.45 -0.15
C VAL A 330 17.76 -6.01 -0.61
N VAL A 331 17.34 -5.82 -1.87
CA VAL A 331 17.11 -4.48 -2.44
C VAL A 331 16.03 -3.70 -1.69
N GLU A 332 14.96 -4.34 -1.21
CA GLU A 332 13.91 -3.68 -0.43
C GLU A 332 14.43 -3.15 0.91
N LYS A 333 15.31 -3.92 1.58
CA LYS A 333 15.97 -3.44 2.81
C LYS A 333 17.04 -2.39 2.50
N MET A 334 17.81 -2.54 1.42
CA MET A 334 18.77 -1.53 0.97
C MET A 334 18.07 -0.20 0.68
N LEU A 335 16.91 -0.21 0.00
CA LEU A 335 16.09 0.98 -0.22
C LEU A 335 15.66 1.63 1.09
N THR A 336 15.23 0.82 2.08
CA THR A 336 14.84 1.31 3.41
C THR A 336 16.00 2.05 4.09
N ASN A 337 17.19 1.43 4.04
CA ASN A 337 18.40 1.96 4.65
C ASN A 337 18.91 3.20 3.91
N TRP A 338 18.92 3.19 2.58
CA TRP A 338 19.28 4.34 1.74
C TRP A 338 18.36 5.53 1.99
N MET A 339 17.05 5.31 2.04
CA MET A 339 16.08 6.36 2.34
C MET A 339 16.29 6.93 3.75
N ALA A 340 16.62 6.09 4.73
CA ALA A 340 16.93 6.56 6.09
C ALA A 340 18.14 7.50 6.12
N LEU A 341 19.22 7.17 5.42
CA LEU A 341 20.40 8.05 5.29
C LEU A 341 20.04 9.37 4.62
N CYS A 342 19.30 9.33 3.49
CA CYS A 342 18.92 10.53 2.74
C CYS A 342 17.98 11.46 3.53
N MET A 343 17.16 10.90 4.42
CA MET A 343 16.16 11.64 5.18
C MET A 343 16.65 12.09 6.56
N TYR A 344 17.85 11.69 7.01
CA TYR A 344 18.32 11.99 8.37
C TYR A 344 18.31 13.49 8.69
N TYR A 345 18.87 14.33 7.82
CA TYR A 345 18.87 15.79 8.03
C TYR A 345 17.49 16.40 7.89
N TYR A 346 16.66 15.90 6.96
CA TYR A 346 15.26 16.31 6.88
C TYR A 346 14.50 16.04 8.18
N LEU A 347 14.79 14.91 8.85
CA LEU A 347 14.25 14.62 10.17
C LEU A 347 14.85 15.54 11.23
N LYS A 348 16.16 15.65 11.30
CA LYS A 348 16.87 16.38 12.34
C LYS A 348 16.50 17.87 12.35
N ASP A 349 16.43 18.48 11.17
CA ASP A 349 16.38 19.93 11.01
C ASP A 349 14.99 20.47 10.66
N TYR A 350 14.07 19.62 10.20
CA TYR A 350 12.73 20.04 9.77
C TYR A 350 11.59 19.21 10.38
N ALA A 351 11.38 17.98 9.90
CA ALA A 351 10.19 17.19 10.24
C ALA A 351 10.20 16.66 11.69
N GLY A 352 11.37 16.49 12.30
CA GLY A 352 11.52 15.94 13.64
C GLY A 352 10.84 16.77 14.72
N SER A 353 10.80 18.09 14.58
CA SER A 353 10.10 18.96 15.54
C SER A 353 8.62 18.61 15.66
N SER A 354 7.93 18.52 14.53
CA SER A 354 6.51 18.14 14.50
C SER A 354 6.25 16.73 15.05
N LEU A 355 7.14 15.76 14.77
CA LEU A 355 7.04 14.39 15.31
C LEU A 355 7.25 14.36 16.83
N PHE A 356 8.24 15.11 17.33
CA PHE A 356 8.55 15.18 18.75
C PHE A 356 7.41 15.82 19.54
N LEU A 357 6.83 16.90 19.02
CA LEU A 357 5.65 17.54 19.61
C LEU A 357 4.45 16.60 19.63
N LEU A 358 4.21 15.82 18.56
CA LEU A 358 3.17 14.79 18.55
C LEU A 358 3.40 13.74 19.63
N PHE A 359 4.62 13.21 19.74
CA PHE A 359 4.99 12.24 20.78
C PHE A 359 4.76 12.82 22.19
N LYS A 360 5.22 14.06 22.43
CA LYS A 360 5.07 14.74 23.73
C LYS A 360 3.61 15.02 24.07
N ALA A 361 2.81 15.47 23.11
CA ALA A 361 1.38 15.71 23.30
C ALA A 361 0.64 14.42 23.69
N ILE A 362 0.96 13.30 23.04
CA ILE A 362 0.38 11.98 23.39
C ILE A 362 0.83 11.54 24.78
N LYS A 363 2.14 11.61 25.07
CA LYS A 363 2.69 11.23 26.38
C LYS A 363 2.04 12.04 27.50
N HIS A 364 2.03 13.37 27.37
CA HIS A 364 1.44 14.28 28.35
C HIS A 364 -0.05 14.03 28.57
N GLN A 365 -0.81 13.85 27.47
CA GLN A 365 -2.24 13.58 27.57
C GLN A 365 -2.53 12.24 28.27
N ILE A 366 -1.72 11.20 28.03
CA ILE A 366 -1.85 9.91 28.72
C ILE A 366 -1.53 10.05 30.20
N GLU A 367 -0.40 10.68 30.54
CA GLU A 367 0.11 10.79 31.92
C GLU A 367 -0.65 11.78 32.81
N LYS A 368 -1.43 12.68 32.19
CA LYS A 368 -2.42 13.53 32.88
C LYS A 368 -3.54 12.71 33.51
N GLY A 369 -3.85 11.54 32.94
CA GLY A 369 -4.86 10.62 33.43
C GLY A 369 -4.29 9.48 34.26
N VAL A 370 -5.19 8.67 34.81
CA VAL A 370 -4.86 7.45 35.53
C VAL A 370 -4.23 6.43 34.58
N VAL A 371 -3.11 5.82 34.98
CA VAL A 371 -2.42 4.75 34.25
C VAL A 371 -2.16 3.58 35.19
N ASP A 372 -2.60 2.38 34.83
CA ASP A 372 -2.27 1.16 35.57
C ASP A 372 -0.80 0.78 35.32
N ALA A 373 -0.03 0.54 36.39
CA ALA A 373 1.40 0.31 36.29
C ALA A 373 1.76 -1.10 35.80
N ILE A 374 0.81 -2.04 35.85
CA ILE A 374 1.01 -3.45 35.49
C ILE A 374 0.38 -3.76 34.13
N THR A 375 -0.88 -3.38 33.90
CA THR A 375 -1.56 -3.65 32.61
C THR A 375 -1.19 -2.62 31.53
N HIS A 376 -0.68 -1.46 31.94
CA HIS A 376 -0.45 -0.28 31.11
C HIS A 376 -1.73 0.23 30.43
N GLU A 377 -2.89 -0.05 31.01
CA GLU A 377 -4.16 0.55 30.61
C GLU A 377 -4.27 1.97 31.19
N ALA A 378 -4.69 2.93 30.37
CA ALA A 378 -4.80 4.32 30.75
C ALA A 378 -6.21 4.88 30.53
N ARG A 379 -6.58 5.86 31.34
CA ARG A 379 -7.86 6.60 31.19
C ARG A 379 -7.93 7.33 29.85
N TYR A 380 -6.83 7.97 29.46
CA TYR A 380 -6.65 8.61 28.18
C TYR A 380 -5.75 7.73 27.32
N SER A 381 -6.27 7.25 26.20
CA SER A 381 -5.57 6.39 25.25
C SER A 381 -6.22 6.60 23.88
N LEU A 382 -5.45 6.45 22.79
CA LEU A 382 -6.02 6.35 21.44
C LEU A 382 -6.33 4.90 21.05
N SER A 383 -5.78 3.92 21.78
CA SER A 383 -6.01 2.50 21.58
C SER A 383 -7.06 1.97 22.55
N GLU A 384 -8.08 1.29 22.01
CA GLU A 384 -9.09 0.57 22.79
C GLU A 384 -8.47 -0.53 23.66
N GLU A 385 -7.44 -1.22 23.17
CA GLU A 385 -6.77 -2.31 23.88
C GLU A 385 -6.05 -1.83 25.15
N LYS A 386 -5.61 -0.56 25.15
CA LYS A 386 -4.94 0.08 26.30
C LYS A 386 -5.83 1.09 27.02
N LEU A 387 -7.14 1.03 26.80
CA LEU A 387 -8.08 1.91 27.48
C LEU A 387 -8.52 1.27 28.81
N LEU A 388 -8.36 2.00 29.91
CA LEU A 388 -8.77 1.58 31.23
C LEU A 388 -10.30 1.53 31.33
N LYS A 389 -10.85 0.32 31.53
CA LYS A 389 -12.29 0.06 31.53
C LYS A 389 -12.94 0.29 32.90
N GLU A 390 -12.17 0.18 33.97
CA GLU A 390 -12.69 0.44 35.31
C GLU A 390 -12.75 1.95 35.61
N GLN A 391 -13.74 2.36 36.41
CA GLN A 391 -13.80 3.72 36.92
C GLN A 391 -12.98 3.79 38.21
N ILE A 392 -11.89 4.55 38.16
CA ILE A 392 -11.02 4.81 39.30
C ILE A 392 -11.23 6.26 39.73
N ASP A 393 -11.58 6.45 40.99
CA ASP A 393 -11.62 7.77 41.62
C ASP A 393 -10.19 8.17 42.01
N TYR A 394 -9.82 9.40 41.69
CA TYR A 394 -8.48 9.93 41.93
C TYR A 394 -8.53 11.42 42.23
N GLN A 395 -7.48 11.92 42.86
CA GLN A 395 -7.24 13.33 43.14
C GLN A 395 -5.87 13.74 42.60
N MET A 396 -5.80 14.92 41.98
CA MET A 396 -4.52 15.52 41.59
C MET A 396 -3.84 16.07 42.85
N VAL A 397 -2.56 15.77 43.00
CA VAL A 397 -1.71 16.22 44.10
C VAL A 397 -0.51 16.98 43.53
N THR A 398 -0.27 18.20 43.99
CA THR A 398 0.96 18.95 43.64
C THR A 398 2.03 18.68 44.69
N LEU A 399 3.15 18.11 44.27
CA LEU A 399 4.32 17.86 45.11
C LEU A 399 5.36 18.97 44.98
N HIS A 400 6.02 19.32 46.07
CA HIS A 400 7.19 20.20 46.07
C HIS A 400 8.46 19.36 46.14
N VAL A 401 9.17 19.27 45.03
CA VAL A 401 10.42 18.52 44.93
C VAL A 401 11.58 19.44 45.29
N ILE A 402 12.37 19.03 46.28
CA ILE A 402 13.61 19.70 46.69
C ILE A 402 14.75 18.72 46.42
N GLN A 403 15.76 19.18 45.70
CA GLN A 403 16.95 18.40 45.37
C GLN A 403 18.17 19.27 45.67
N ASP A 404 19.19 18.72 46.34
CA ASP A 404 20.33 19.53 46.80
C ASP A 404 21.15 20.14 45.65
N ASP A 405 21.06 19.53 44.45
CA ASP A 405 21.72 20.02 43.22
C ASP A 405 20.95 21.13 42.49
N PHE A 406 19.72 21.45 42.93
CA PHE A 406 18.86 22.44 42.30
C PHE A 406 18.43 23.51 43.31
N ASP A 407 18.79 24.77 43.07
CA ASP A 407 18.47 25.89 43.98
C ASP A 407 16.95 26.16 44.07
N ASP A 408 16.18 25.82 43.02
CA ASP A 408 14.75 26.08 42.92
C ASP A 408 13.89 24.86 43.26
N LYS A 409 12.82 25.11 44.03
CA LYS A 409 11.78 24.10 44.32
C LYS A 409 10.93 23.86 43.09
N ILE A 410 10.91 22.62 42.60
CA ILE A 410 10.09 22.23 41.45
C ILE A 410 8.71 21.78 41.92
N GLN A 411 7.65 22.25 41.26
CA GLN A 411 6.29 21.75 41.47
C GLN A 411 5.99 20.63 40.47
N CYS A 412 5.63 19.45 40.97
CA CYS A 412 5.29 18.30 40.14
C CYS A 412 3.84 17.86 40.41
N LYS A 413 2.99 17.89 39.37
CA LYS A 413 1.60 17.43 39.46
C LYS A 413 1.54 15.93 39.22
N VAL A 414 0.96 15.20 40.17
CA VAL A 414 0.81 13.73 40.12
C VAL A 414 -0.61 13.34 40.56
N LEU A 415 -0.97 12.07 40.44
CA LEU A 415 -2.23 11.55 40.94
C LEU A 415 -2.00 10.78 42.25
N ASP A 416 -2.94 10.87 43.18
CA ASP A 416 -2.88 10.10 44.43
C ASP A 416 -2.89 8.58 44.21
N CYS A 417 -3.47 8.15 43.10
CA CYS A 417 -3.49 6.76 42.65
C CYS A 417 -2.25 6.34 41.84
N ASP A 418 -1.27 7.23 41.59
CA ASP A 418 -0.03 6.84 40.92
C ASP A 418 0.80 5.92 41.84
N SER A 419 1.44 4.89 41.25
CA SER A 419 2.43 4.08 41.97
C SER A 419 3.68 4.91 42.29
N ILE A 420 4.47 4.47 43.26
CA ILE A 420 5.69 5.20 43.64
C ILE A 420 6.68 5.30 42.47
N SER A 421 6.82 4.24 41.65
CA SER A 421 7.63 4.31 40.43
C SER A 421 7.08 5.30 39.39
N GLN A 422 5.76 5.43 39.24
CA GLN A 422 5.16 6.42 38.35
C GLN A 422 5.44 7.85 38.84
N VAL A 423 5.32 8.10 40.16
CA VAL A 423 5.66 9.38 40.77
C VAL A 423 7.14 9.72 40.56
N LYS A 424 8.04 8.76 40.80
CA LYS A 424 9.48 8.94 40.51
C LYS A 424 9.72 9.30 39.05
N SER A 425 9.07 8.61 38.11
CA SER A 425 9.18 8.92 36.67
C SER A 425 8.73 10.35 36.35
N LYS A 426 7.58 10.80 36.89
CA LYS A 426 7.06 12.17 36.69
C LYS A 426 7.98 13.24 37.28
N ILE A 427 8.56 12.97 38.45
CA ILE A 427 9.54 13.86 39.08
C ILE A 427 10.82 13.94 38.24
N LEU A 428 11.35 12.80 37.76
CA LEU A 428 12.53 12.77 36.89
C LEU A 428 12.27 13.51 35.56
N ASP A 429 11.09 13.36 34.97
CA ASP A 429 10.70 14.12 33.78
C ASP A 429 10.64 15.64 34.02
N SER A 430 10.29 16.05 35.24
CA SER A 430 10.24 17.47 35.62
C SER A 430 11.63 18.04 35.92
N LEU A 431 12.48 17.31 36.65
CA LEU A 431 13.86 17.71 36.99
C LEU A 431 14.77 17.75 35.76
N PHE A 432 14.65 16.75 34.89
CA PHE A 432 15.53 16.55 33.74
C PHE A 432 14.83 16.86 32.42
N LYS A 433 13.89 17.82 32.40
CA LYS A 433 13.05 18.13 31.22
C LYS A 433 13.86 18.38 29.94
N ASN A 434 15.05 18.97 30.08
CA ASN A 434 15.97 19.35 29.00
C ASN A 434 17.14 18.38 28.79
N THR A 435 17.17 17.26 29.52
CA THR A 435 18.25 16.26 29.41
C THR A 435 17.77 15.07 28.56
N PRO A 436 18.56 14.54 27.62
CA PRO A 436 18.25 13.30 26.90
C PRO A 436 17.96 12.13 27.85
N PHE A 437 17.03 11.24 27.50
CA PHE A 437 16.56 10.20 28.44
C PHE A 437 17.68 9.26 28.90
N SER A 438 18.60 8.86 28.02
CA SER A 438 19.73 7.96 28.35
C SER A 438 20.71 8.52 29.38
N MET A 439 20.72 9.84 29.57
CA MET A 439 21.61 10.55 30.51
C MET A 439 20.97 10.79 31.88
N ARG A 440 19.72 10.37 32.08
CA ARG A 440 18.97 10.56 33.34
C ARG A 440 19.15 9.36 34.27
N PRO A 441 19.08 9.56 35.59
CA PRO A 441 18.97 8.45 36.54
C PRO A 441 17.75 7.57 36.22
N SER A 442 17.91 6.26 36.32
CA SER A 442 16.79 5.33 36.21
C SER A 442 15.90 5.40 37.44
N VAL A 443 14.60 5.13 37.27
CA VAL A 443 13.63 4.99 38.38
C VAL A 443 14.10 3.96 39.42
N HIS A 444 14.93 2.99 39.03
CA HIS A 444 15.46 1.96 39.92
C HIS A 444 16.71 2.39 40.71
N GLU A 445 17.37 3.46 40.29
CA GLU A 445 18.60 3.98 40.90
C GLU A 445 18.32 5.03 41.99
N VAL A 446 17.07 5.49 42.07
CA VAL A 446 16.62 6.51 43.04
C VAL A 446 15.45 6.03 43.87
N ASP A 447 15.43 6.46 45.12
CA ASP A 447 14.32 6.30 46.05
C ASP A 447 13.60 7.62 46.28
N LEU A 448 12.29 7.57 46.56
CA LEU A 448 11.48 8.74 46.82
C LEU A 448 11.37 8.98 48.32
N GLU A 449 11.97 10.06 48.81
CA GLU A 449 11.89 10.45 50.21
C GLU A 449 10.79 11.49 50.43
N TRP A 450 9.85 11.19 51.32
CA TRP A 450 8.88 12.15 51.82
C TRP A 450 9.39 12.82 53.11
N ARG A 451 9.54 14.14 53.07
CA ARG A 451 10.00 14.96 54.20
C ARG A 451 8.79 15.42 55.03
N HIS A 452 8.35 14.56 55.95
CA HIS A 452 7.16 14.79 56.77
C HIS A 452 7.46 15.74 57.95
N GLY A 453 7.55 17.04 57.66
CA GLY A 453 7.53 18.12 58.66
C GLY A 453 8.39 17.87 59.92
N ARG A 454 7.83 18.20 61.09
CA ARG A 454 8.52 18.24 62.41
C ARG A 454 9.00 16.87 62.98
N GLY A 455 9.18 15.80 62.19
CA GLY A 455 9.43 14.48 62.80
C GLY A 455 10.07 13.35 62.00
N GLY A 456 10.52 13.53 60.76
CA GLY A 456 11.33 12.50 60.07
C GLY A 456 11.22 12.46 58.56
N HIS A 457 12.07 11.64 57.96
CA HIS A 457 12.08 11.31 56.53
C HIS A 457 11.56 9.89 56.35
N VAL A 458 10.67 9.69 55.37
CA VAL A 458 10.11 8.37 55.05
C VAL A 458 10.37 8.06 53.59
N THR A 459 11.09 6.96 53.33
CA THR A 459 11.29 6.47 51.97
C THR A 459 10.07 5.70 51.51
N LEU A 460 9.47 6.14 50.40
CA LEU A 460 8.33 5.49 49.77
C LEU A 460 8.82 4.48 48.74
N GLN A 461 8.21 3.30 48.72
CA GLN A 461 8.51 2.22 47.77
C GLN A 461 7.21 1.63 47.20
N ASP A 462 7.29 1.03 46.01
CA ASP A 462 6.14 0.32 45.40
C ASP A 462 5.71 -0.89 46.24
N GLU A 463 6.65 -1.48 46.99
CA GLU A 463 6.43 -2.52 47.97
C GLU A 463 7.26 -2.24 49.22
N ASP A 464 6.61 -2.26 50.37
CA ASP A 464 7.22 -2.20 51.69
C ASP A 464 6.46 -3.09 52.70
N VAL A 465 6.84 -3.03 53.98
CA VAL A 465 6.17 -3.78 55.07
C VAL A 465 4.69 -3.40 55.28
N THR A 466 4.23 -2.28 54.72
CA THR A 466 2.85 -1.80 54.83
C THR A 466 1.97 -2.25 53.65
N THR A 467 2.55 -2.90 52.64
CA THR A 467 1.89 -3.35 51.42
C THR A 467 0.69 -4.26 51.70
N LYS A 468 -0.47 -3.91 51.14
CA LYS A 468 -1.71 -4.66 51.34
C LYS A 468 -1.70 -5.96 50.55
N THR A 469 -1.82 -7.09 51.24
CA THR A 469 -1.94 -8.43 50.65
C THR A 469 -3.33 -9.00 50.94
N LEU A 470 -4.09 -9.35 49.90
CA LEU A 470 -5.44 -9.92 49.98
C LEU A 470 -5.57 -11.13 49.05
N ASN A 471 -5.82 -12.31 49.61
CA ASN A 471 -6.05 -13.57 48.88
C ASN A 471 -4.95 -13.89 47.85
N GLY A 472 -3.68 -13.76 48.24
CA GLY A 472 -2.53 -13.98 47.34
C GLY A 472 -2.25 -12.82 46.38
N TRP A 473 -3.00 -11.71 46.43
CA TRP A 473 -2.73 -10.51 45.63
C TRP A 473 -2.08 -9.41 46.47
N ARG A 474 -0.91 -8.93 46.04
CA ARG A 474 -0.25 -7.73 46.57
C ARG A 474 -0.62 -6.52 45.72
N LYS A 475 -1.14 -5.46 46.35
CA LYS A 475 -1.42 -4.19 45.68
C LYS A 475 -0.19 -3.31 45.74
N LEU A 476 0.26 -2.76 44.60
CA LEU A 476 1.34 -1.76 44.59
C LEU A 476 0.95 -0.55 45.44
N ASN A 477 1.91 -0.05 46.22
CA ASN A 477 1.72 1.13 47.04
C ASN A 477 1.64 2.39 46.16
N THR A 478 0.73 3.29 46.53
CA THR A 478 0.46 4.57 45.86
C THR A 478 0.63 5.74 46.83
N LEU A 479 0.59 6.98 46.34
CA LEU A 479 0.60 8.15 47.24
C LEU A 479 -0.58 8.15 48.22
N ALA A 480 -1.75 7.71 47.77
CA ALA A 480 -2.94 7.53 48.60
C ALA A 480 -2.75 6.47 49.69
N HIS A 481 -1.96 5.42 49.42
CA HIS A 481 -1.63 4.39 50.43
C HIS A 481 -0.85 4.99 51.61
N TYR A 482 0.12 5.85 51.33
CA TYR A 482 0.90 6.56 52.35
C TYR A 482 0.19 7.80 52.92
N GLY A 483 -0.99 8.15 52.40
CA GLY A 483 -1.76 9.31 52.85
C GLY A 483 -1.12 10.66 52.51
N VAL A 484 -0.29 10.72 51.47
CA VAL A 484 0.35 11.95 51.00
C VAL A 484 -0.72 12.96 50.57
N LYS A 485 -0.51 14.24 50.91
CA LYS A 485 -1.45 15.34 50.66
C LYS A 485 -0.83 16.41 49.77
N GLU A 486 -1.67 17.36 49.34
CA GLU A 486 -1.28 18.53 48.57
C GLU A 486 -0.09 19.26 49.20
N SER A 487 0.83 19.75 48.35
CA SER A 487 2.03 20.48 48.76
C SER A 487 3.00 19.67 49.64
N ALA A 488 2.96 18.34 49.57
CA ALA A 488 3.95 17.48 50.24
C ALA A 488 5.36 17.71 49.68
N ILE A 489 6.36 17.75 50.58
CA ILE A 489 7.76 17.96 50.23
C ILE A 489 8.44 16.61 49.97
N MET A 490 8.97 16.45 48.76
CA MET A 490 9.63 15.23 48.30
C MET A 490 11.08 15.50 47.89
N SER A 491 11.92 14.47 47.94
CA SER A 491 13.31 14.48 47.44
C SER A 491 13.61 13.16 46.76
N LEU A 492 14.40 13.16 45.70
CA LEU A 492 14.96 11.93 45.14
C LEU A 492 16.34 11.68 45.77
N ILE A 493 16.52 10.51 46.37
CA ILE A 493 17.81 10.11 46.97
C ILE A 493 18.40 8.96 46.16
N PRO A 494 19.72 8.94 45.91
CA PRO A 494 20.37 7.78 45.31
C PRO A 494 20.16 6.55 46.19
N ARG A 495 19.72 5.46 45.57
CA ARG A 495 19.50 4.21 46.30
C ARG A 495 20.86 3.69 46.78
N GLN A 496 21.07 3.69 48.10
CA GLN A 496 22.23 3.05 48.69
C GLN A 496 22.06 1.53 48.52
N ASN A 497 23.04 0.87 47.89
CA ASN A 497 23.05 -0.59 47.78
C ASN A 497 23.22 -1.20 49.18
N ASP A 498 22.12 -1.37 49.91
CA ASP A 498 22.11 -2.18 51.12
C ASP A 498 22.51 -3.60 50.74
N SER A 499 23.68 -3.99 51.23
CA SER A 499 24.38 -5.24 50.89
C SER A 499 23.74 -6.48 51.52
N PHE A 500 22.43 -6.48 51.74
CA PHE A 500 21.67 -7.60 52.32
C PHE A 500 20.26 -7.69 51.72
N ASN A 501 20.15 -8.06 50.43
CA ASN A 501 19.40 -9.25 50.03
C ASN A 501 19.50 -9.54 48.51
N THR A 502 19.90 -10.79 48.23
CA THR A 502 19.97 -11.53 46.95
C THR A 502 21.12 -11.27 45.96
N PRO A 503 22.00 -12.28 45.71
CA PRO A 503 23.11 -12.21 44.77
C PRO A 503 22.73 -12.82 43.42
N TYR A 504 22.27 -12.04 42.44
CA TYR A 504 22.19 -12.49 41.05
C TYR A 504 22.53 -11.35 40.07
N LYS A 505 23.81 -10.96 40.02
CA LYS A 505 24.37 -10.42 38.78
C LYS A 505 24.72 -11.60 37.86
N ILE A 506 23.79 -11.97 36.98
CA ILE A 506 24.10 -12.81 35.83
C ILE A 506 24.48 -11.87 34.67
N PRO A 507 25.67 -11.97 34.07
CA PRO A 507 25.99 -11.22 32.86
C PRO A 507 25.22 -11.84 31.68
N CYS A 508 24.29 -11.13 31.03
CA CYS A 508 23.70 -11.63 29.78
C CYS A 508 24.74 -11.50 28.66
N LYS A 509 25.46 -12.60 28.38
CA LYS A 509 25.98 -12.90 27.05
C LYS A 509 24.98 -13.88 26.42
N ASN A 510 24.34 -13.49 25.31
CA ASN A 510 23.29 -14.19 24.54
C ASN A 510 21.82 -13.82 24.85
N CYS A 511 21.48 -12.54 24.66
CA CYS A 511 20.10 -12.09 24.50
C CYS A 511 19.93 -11.51 23.07
N THR A 512 19.72 -12.36 22.05
CA THR A 512 19.34 -11.93 20.69
C THR A 512 17.82 -11.83 20.58
N GLY A 513 17.28 -10.61 20.67
CA GLY A 513 15.86 -10.35 20.40
C GLY A 513 15.35 -9.06 21.03
N ILE A 514 14.89 -8.13 20.19
CA ILE A 514 14.04 -6.99 20.57
C ILE A 514 12.74 -7.55 21.10
N TYR A 515 12.62 -7.71 22.42
CA TYR A 515 11.37 -7.64 23.19
C TYR A 515 11.72 -7.71 24.68
N CYS A 516 12.76 -6.99 25.13
CA CYS A 516 13.20 -7.04 26.53
C CYS A 516 13.72 -5.69 27.01
N SER A 517 12.86 -4.67 26.95
CA SER A 517 13.00 -3.48 27.82
C SER A 517 11.66 -3.02 28.40
N ASN A 518 10.55 -3.72 28.10
CA ASN A 518 9.20 -3.41 28.60
C ASN A 518 8.53 -4.59 29.32
N SER A 519 9.31 -5.56 29.83
CA SER A 519 8.79 -6.57 30.76
C SER A 519 9.02 -6.12 32.20
N HIS A 520 8.26 -5.12 32.66
CA HIS A 520 8.22 -4.80 34.08
C HIS A 520 7.37 -5.87 34.78
N ILE A 521 8.04 -6.61 35.67
CA ILE A 521 7.63 -7.88 36.30
C ILE A 521 7.59 -9.05 35.30
N ARG A 522 8.77 -9.62 34.99
CA ARG A 522 8.83 -11.05 34.70
C ARG A 522 8.41 -11.77 35.97
N VAL A 523 7.33 -12.54 35.91
CA VAL A 523 7.02 -13.60 36.87
C VAL A 523 8.22 -14.55 36.87
N TYR A 524 9.15 -14.33 37.81
CA TYR A 524 10.23 -15.27 38.05
C TYR A 524 9.62 -16.52 38.70
N ASN A 525 9.44 -17.57 37.89
CA ASN A 525 9.51 -18.92 38.40
C ASN A 525 10.95 -19.17 38.84
N SER A 526 11.24 -18.87 40.11
CA SER A 526 12.44 -19.36 40.81
C SER A 526 12.02 -19.97 42.15
N ASP A 527 12.22 -21.28 42.23
CA ASP A 527 12.47 -22.09 43.43
C ASP A 527 11.44 -22.02 44.59
N ILE A 528 10.41 -22.86 44.44
CA ILE A 528 9.81 -23.81 45.41
C ILE A 528 9.20 -23.30 46.74
N THR A 529 9.24 -22.02 47.15
CA THR A 529 8.51 -21.60 48.38
C THR A 529 7.56 -20.41 48.33
N ASP A 530 7.39 -19.68 47.21
CA ASP A 530 6.53 -18.47 47.18
C ASP A 530 5.65 -18.31 45.91
N GLN A 531 5.22 -19.43 45.30
CA GLN A 531 4.57 -19.47 43.97
C GLN A 531 3.14 -18.87 43.85
N ASN A 532 2.57 -18.26 44.89
CA ASN A 532 1.16 -17.84 44.88
C ASN A 532 0.91 -16.33 45.05
N VAL A 533 1.94 -15.48 44.93
CA VAL A 533 1.77 -14.03 45.07
C VAL A 533 1.68 -13.36 43.70
N HIS A 534 0.51 -12.77 43.40
CA HIS A 534 0.27 -11.98 42.20
C HIS A 534 0.23 -10.48 42.54
N PHE A 535 0.68 -9.62 41.62
CA PHE A 535 0.68 -8.18 41.81
C PHE A 535 -0.40 -7.49 40.99
N TYR A 536 -0.99 -6.43 41.52
CA TYR A 536 -1.91 -5.55 40.80
C TYR A 536 -1.72 -4.09 41.24
N HIS A 537 -1.98 -3.13 40.34
CA HIS A 537 -1.96 -1.71 40.69
C HIS A 537 -3.38 -1.21 40.97
N LEU A 538 -4.15 -0.96 39.92
CA LEU A 538 -5.52 -0.48 40.00
C LEU A 538 -6.48 -1.62 39.73
N VAL A 539 -6.22 -2.39 38.68
CA VAL A 539 -7.06 -3.50 38.21
C VAL A 539 -6.29 -4.81 38.30
N LYS A 540 -6.99 -5.89 38.69
CA LYS A 540 -6.41 -7.24 38.65
C LYS A 540 -6.41 -7.76 37.20
N PRO A 541 -5.28 -8.25 36.65
CA PRO A 541 -5.21 -8.75 35.28
C PRO A 541 -6.25 -9.83 34.95
N ILE A 542 -6.91 -9.68 33.80
CA ILE A 542 -8.05 -10.50 33.34
C ILE A 542 -7.67 -11.97 33.09
N GLU A 543 -6.42 -12.26 32.72
CA GLU A 543 -5.93 -13.63 32.47
C GLU A 543 -6.10 -14.55 33.69
N TYR A 544 -6.07 -14.01 34.91
CA TYR A 544 -6.33 -14.77 36.14
C TYR A 544 -7.80 -14.78 36.57
N GLN A 545 -8.62 -13.85 36.10
CA GLN A 545 -10.07 -13.89 36.30
C GLN A 545 -10.72 -15.04 35.51
N HIS A 546 -10.19 -15.40 34.33
CA HIS A 546 -10.66 -16.54 33.55
C HIS A 546 -10.35 -17.92 34.18
N ILE A 547 -9.28 -18.01 34.99
CA ILE A 547 -8.96 -19.24 35.74
C ILE A 547 -9.98 -19.47 36.87
N ILE A 548 -10.54 -18.40 37.44
CA ILE A 548 -11.56 -18.46 38.50
C ILE A 548 -12.98 -18.58 37.90
N ASN A 549 -13.24 -17.96 36.75
CA ASN A 549 -14.53 -18.00 36.07
C ASN A 549 -14.46 -18.76 34.73
N LYS A 550 -14.54 -20.09 34.79
CA LYS A 550 -14.91 -20.92 33.62
C LYS A 550 -16.38 -20.69 33.27
N SER A 551 -16.68 -19.60 32.54
CA SER A 551 -17.83 -19.45 31.63
C SER A 551 -18.01 -17.99 31.23
N SER A 552 -17.31 -17.56 30.18
CA SER A 552 -17.89 -16.59 29.25
C SER A 552 -17.09 -16.62 27.95
N GLU A 553 -17.73 -17.17 26.92
CA GLU A 553 -17.31 -17.01 25.53
C GLU A 553 -17.06 -15.53 25.24
N HIS A 554 -15.90 -15.22 24.66
CA HIS A 554 -15.62 -13.93 24.04
C HIS A 554 -16.57 -13.72 22.86
N SER A 555 -17.76 -13.25 23.16
CA SER A 555 -18.55 -12.46 22.24
C SER A 555 -17.91 -11.07 22.20
N HIS A 556 -17.60 -10.58 21.00
CA HIS A 556 -17.28 -9.19 20.73
C HIS A 556 -18.45 -8.32 21.19
N LYS A 557 -18.48 -7.98 22.49
CA LYS A 557 -19.47 -7.06 23.05
C LYS A 557 -19.07 -5.67 22.61
N ALA A 558 -20.02 -4.98 21.97
CA ALA A 558 -19.86 -3.58 21.57
C ALA A 558 -19.30 -2.76 22.74
N ILE A 559 -18.31 -1.93 22.44
CA ILE A 559 -17.66 -1.04 23.39
C ILE A 559 -18.72 -0.19 24.08
N PRO A 560 -18.82 -0.21 25.42
CA PRO A 560 -19.68 0.72 26.14
C PRO A 560 -19.43 2.16 25.70
N GLU A 561 -20.50 2.92 25.46
CA GLU A 561 -20.50 4.29 24.92
C GLU A 561 -19.57 5.25 25.69
N ILE A 562 -19.42 5.02 27.00
CA ILE A 562 -18.50 5.76 27.89
C ILE A 562 -17.01 5.61 27.54
N PHE A 563 -16.61 4.52 26.90
CA PHE A 563 -15.22 4.31 26.48
C PHE A 563 -14.94 4.96 25.14
N LEU A 564 -15.92 4.94 24.23
CA LEU A 564 -15.82 5.64 22.96
C LEU A 564 -15.70 7.16 23.16
N THR A 565 -16.42 7.72 24.13
CA THR A 565 -16.27 9.14 24.49
C THR A 565 -14.89 9.50 25.02
N ARG A 566 -14.23 8.61 25.80
CA ARG A 566 -12.83 8.81 26.24
C ARG A 566 -11.83 8.75 25.08
N LEU A 567 -12.01 7.82 24.15
CA LEU A 567 -11.19 7.74 22.93
C LEU A 567 -11.35 9.01 22.08
N LEU A 568 -12.58 9.46 21.86
CA LEU A 568 -12.89 10.69 21.14
C LEU A 568 -12.33 11.94 21.84
N SER A 569 -12.40 12.00 23.18
CA SER A 569 -11.82 13.06 23.98
C SER A 569 -10.30 13.14 23.79
N THR A 570 -9.64 11.97 23.90
CA THR A 570 -8.18 11.86 23.72
C THR A 570 -7.79 12.23 22.29
N LYS A 571 -8.51 11.72 21.27
CA LYS A 571 -8.30 12.09 19.85
C LYS A 571 -8.44 13.58 19.66
N GLY A 572 -9.55 14.17 20.09
CA GLY A 572 -9.83 15.60 19.93
C GLY A 572 -8.75 16.49 20.56
N THR A 573 -8.17 16.05 21.68
CA THR A 573 -7.12 16.78 22.39
C THR A 573 -5.77 16.73 21.66
N VAL A 574 -5.40 15.63 21.02
CA VAL A 574 -4.12 15.52 20.29
C VAL A 574 -4.24 15.79 18.78
N HIS A 575 -5.46 16.00 18.27
CA HIS A 575 -5.77 16.01 16.84
C HIS A 575 -4.95 17.05 16.06
N LYS A 576 -4.79 18.28 16.57
CA LYS A 576 -4.00 19.32 15.91
C LYS A 576 -2.54 18.88 15.68
N PHE A 577 -1.92 18.21 16.64
CA PHE A 577 -0.54 17.72 16.49
C PHE A 577 -0.42 16.63 15.42
N VAL A 578 -1.49 15.84 15.22
CA VAL A 578 -1.57 14.87 14.12
C VAL A 578 -1.68 15.60 12.78
N ASP A 579 -2.57 16.59 12.68
CA ASP A 579 -2.75 17.41 11.48
C ASP A 579 -1.45 18.15 11.12
N ASP A 580 -0.81 18.80 12.10
CA ASP A 580 0.43 19.56 11.92
C ASP A 580 1.58 18.63 11.47
N PHE A 581 1.70 17.44 12.06
CA PHE A 581 2.70 16.45 11.66
C PHE A 581 2.45 15.90 10.24
N PHE A 582 1.21 15.50 9.92
CA PHE A 582 0.87 15.03 8.57
C PHE A 582 1.04 16.14 7.52
N GLY A 583 0.67 17.37 7.86
CA GLY A 583 0.93 18.54 7.03
C GLY A 583 2.41 18.75 6.77
N THR A 584 3.25 18.58 7.79
CA THR A 584 4.71 18.74 7.67
C THR A 584 5.34 17.70 6.72
N ILE A 585 4.94 16.42 6.82
CA ILE A 585 5.56 15.34 6.01
C ILE A 585 4.92 15.14 4.63
N LEU A 586 3.71 15.65 4.40
CA LEU A 586 3.00 15.59 3.11
C LEU A 586 3.01 16.92 2.35
N THR A 587 3.87 17.87 2.72
CA THR A 587 4.07 19.11 1.99
C THR A 587 5.44 19.12 1.33
N VAL A 588 5.48 19.42 0.03
CA VAL A 588 6.74 19.64 -0.69
C VAL A 588 7.29 21.00 -0.31
N ASN A 589 8.56 21.03 0.10
CA ASN A 589 9.30 22.24 0.45
C ASN A 589 10.72 22.15 -0.13
N GLU A 590 11.47 23.25 -0.05
CA GLU A 590 12.85 23.34 -0.58
C GLU A 590 13.86 22.43 0.15
N VAL A 591 13.51 21.99 1.36
CA VAL A 591 14.35 21.12 2.22
C VAL A 591 14.10 19.64 1.91
N LEU A 592 13.08 19.29 1.11
CA LEU A 592 12.77 17.91 0.76
C LEU A 592 13.95 17.29 -0.01
N PRO A 593 14.51 16.15 0.44
CA PRO A 593 15.70 15.58 -0.20
C PRO A 593 15.46 15.23 -1.68
N PRO A 594 16.42 15.51 -2.58
CA PRO A 594 16.31 15.19 -4.01
C PRO A 594 16.13 13.68 -4.25
N ALA A 595 16.59 12.85 -3.31
CA ALA A 595 16.36 11.41 -3.27
C ALA A 595 14.87 11.00 -3.39
N VAL A 596 13.95 11.75 -2.78
CA VAL A 596 12.51 11.47 -2.83
C VAL A 596 11.98 11.68 -4.25
N LYS A 597 12.31 12.83 -4.85
CA LYS A 597 11.95 13.16 -6.22
C LYS A 597 12.53 12.14 -7.20
N TRP A 598 13.82 11.86 -7.11
CA TRP A 598 14.50 10.88 -7.95
C TRP A 598 13.86 9.49 -7.89
N LEU A 599 13.53 9.00 -6.69
CA LEU A 599 12.91 7.68 -6.53
C LEU A 599 11.50 7.64 -7.13
N PHE A 600 10.72 8.71 -6.99
CA PHE A 600 9.38 8.79 -7.55
C PHE A 600 9.40 8.91 -9.07
N ASP A 601 10.33 9.68 -9.63
CA ASP A 601 10.56 9.76 -11.07
C ASP A 601 11.00 8.40 -11.63
N LEU A 602 11.85 7.65 -10.93
CA LEU A 602 12.24 6.29 -11.33
C LEU A 602 11.01 5.37 -11.49
N PHE A 603 10.04 5.46 -10.57
CA PHE A 603 8.80 4.68 -10.67
C PHE A 603 7.89 5.16 -11.80
N ASP A 604 7.77 6.48 -12.00
CA ASP A 604 6.99 7.06 -13.09
C ASP A 604 7.59 6.68 -14.45
N ASP A 605 8.91 6.72 -14.59
CA ASP A 605 9.65 6.34 -15.80
C ASP A 605 9.51 4.85 -16.09
N ALA A 606 9.69 3.99 -15.09
CA ALA A 606 9.55 2.55 -15.26
C ALA A 606 8.10 2.17 -15.62
N ALA A 607 7.11 2.82 -15.00
CA ALA A 607 5.71 2.61 -15.33
C ALA A 607 5.40 3.01 -16.78
N ARG A 608 5.94 4.14 -17.26
CA ARG A 608 5.82 4.58 -18.65
C ARG A 608 6.52 3.60 -19.62
N ALA A 609 7.74 3.19 -19.31
CA ALA A 609 8.53 2.28 -20.15
C ALA A 609 7.86 0.90 -20.31
N HIS A 610 7.19 0.41 -19.27
CA HIS A 610 6.46 -0.86 -19.30
C HIS A 610 4.97 -0.73 -19.69
N GLY A 611 4.51 0.47 -20.07
CA GLY A 611 3.13 0.69 -20.52
C GLY A 611 2.07 0.46 -19.44
N ILE A 612 2.38 0.75 -18.17
CA ILE A 612 1.44 0.61 -17.05
C ILE A 612 0.40 1.74 -17.11
N ILE A 613 -0.84 1.39 -17.45
CA ILE A 613 -1.95 2.36 -17.59
C ILE A 613 -2.64 2.65 -16.25
N ASN A 614 -2.67 1.68 -15.32
CA ASN A 614 -3.36 1.85 -14.05
C ASN A 614 -2.55 2.75 -13.07
N PRO A 615 -3.03 3.96 -12.72
CA PRO A 615 -2.32 4.86 -11.81
C PRO A 615 -2.21 4.30 -10.37
N GLU A 616 -3.07 3.36 -9.97
CA GLU A 616 -3.02 2.72 -8.65
C GLU A 616 -1.71 1.96 -8.43
N VAL A 617 -1.10 1.42 -9.49
CA VAL A 617 0.14 0.64 -9.40
C VAL A 617 1.28 1.56 -8.97
N VAL A 618 1.44 2.69 -9.64
CA VAL A 618 2.50 3.67 -9.35
C VAL A 618 2.26 4.35 -8.01
N HIS A 619 1.00 4.67 -7.70
CA HIS A 619 0.63 5.14 -6.37
C HIS A 619 1.03 4.14 -5.28
N ALA A 620 0.78 2.84 -5.48
CA ALA A 620 1.16 1.81 -4.53
C ALA A 620 2.69 1.70 -4.38
N TRP A 621 3.45 1.80 -5.48
CA TRP A 621 4.92 1.80 -5.43
C TRP A 621 5.46 2.97 -4.60
N LYS A 622 4.96 4.20 -4.84
CA LYS A 622 5.31 5.41 -4.06
C LYS A 622 4.95 5.26 -2.59
N SER A 623 3.74 4.79 -2.28
CA SER A 623 3.30 4.54 -0.90
C SER A 623 4.15 3.48 -0.19
N ASN A 624 4.46 2.36 -0.87
CA ASN A 624 5.23 1.25 -0.32
C ASN A 624 6.73 1.57 -0.16
N SER A 625 7.27 2.54 -0.91
CA SER A 625 8.69 2.89 -0.87
C SER A 625 9.04 3.90 0.22
N LEU A 626 8.16 4.88 0.48
CA LEU A 626 8.43 5.98 1.41
C LEU A 626 7.41 6.04 2.56
N PRO A 627 6.13 6.43 2.40
CA PRO A 627 5.19 6.54 3.52
C PRO A 627 5.07 5.29 4.38
N LEU A 628 4.87 4.12 3.79
CA LEU A 628 4.58 2.90 4.53
C LEU A 628 5.84 2.23 5.10
N ARG A 629 7.01 2.52 4.54
CA ARG A 629 8.28 1.86 4.87
C ARG A 629 9.15 2.71 5.80
N PHE A 630 9.17 4.02 5.57
CA PHE A 630 9.93 4.99 6.35
C PHE A 630 9.05 5.68 7.39
N TRP A 631 8.02 6.42 6.97
CA TRP A 631 7.24 7.27 7.87
C TRP A 631 6.40 6.49 8.88
N VAL A 632 5.66 5.45 8.45
CA VAL A 632 4.91 4.57 9.38
C VAL A 632 5.83 3.98 10.45
N ASN A 633 7.05 3.57 10.07
CA ASN A 633 8.00 2.99 11.00
C ASN A 633 8.51 4.02 12.02
N LEU A 634 8.77 5.25 11.57
CA LEU A 634 9.21 6.35 12.43
C LEU A 634 8.11 6.85 13.36
N ILE A 635 6.85 6.94 12.91
CA ILE A 635 5.70 7.29 13.76
C ILE A 635 5.55 6.28 14.89
N LYS A 636 5.69 4.97 14.58
CA LYS A 636 5.62 3.93 15.60
C LYS A 636 6.83 3.96 16.54
N ASN A 637 8.00 4.30 16.03
CA ASN A 637 9.26 4.25 16.76
C ASN A 637 9.96 5.62 16.72
N PRO A 638 9.40 6.65 17.39
CA PRO A 638 10.03 7.97 17.46
C PRO A 638 11.39 7.90 18.19
N ASP A 639 11.61 6.87 19.00
CA ASP A 639 12.89 6.58 19.63
C ASP A 639 13.99 6.22 18.61
N PHE A 640 13.67 5.97 17.34
CA PHE A 640 14.69 5.82 16.29
C PHE A 640 15.47 7.10 16.03
N ILE A 641 14.84 8.27 16.21
CA ILE A 641 15.47 9.58 15.99
C ILE A 641 15.62 10.38 17.28
N PHE A 642 14.88 10.08 18.35
CA PHE A 642 14.98 10.80 19.62
C PHE A 642 15.45 9.91 20.78
N ASP A 643 16.23 10.49 21.70
CA ASP A 643 16.56 9.87 22.98
C ASP A 643 15.44 10.07 24.00
N ILE A 644 14.42 9.23 23.88
CA ILE A 644 13.18 9.29 24.66
C ILE A 644 12.81 7.92 25.24
N ASN A 645 12.03 7.94 26.32
CA ASN A 645 11.35 6.77 26.83
C ASN A 645 9.94 6.66 26.28
N LYS A 646 9.63 5.54 25.62
CA LYS A 646 8.31 5.24 25.05
C LYS A 646 7.60 4.19 25.91
N THR A 647 6.58 4.61 26.66
CA THR A 647 5.74 3.69 27.46
C THR A 647 4.80 2.87 26.58
N ALA A 648 4.32 1.72 27.08
CA ALA A 648 3.49 0.79 26.31
C ALA A 648 2.15 1.41 25.81
N THR A 649 1.54 2.29 26.61
CA THR A 649 0.30 3.00 26.23
C THR A 649 0.57 4.03 25.13
N VAL A 650 1.70 4.74 25.21
CA VAL A 650 2.14 5.69 24.18
C VAL A 650 2.44 4.95 22.88
N ASP A 651 3.16 3.83 22.93
CA ASP A 651 3.44 2.97 21.77
C ASP A 651 2.15 2.49 21.07
N SER A 652 1.17 2.07 21.87
CA SER A 652 -0.15 1.65 21.35
C SER A 652 -0.90 2.81 20.71
N SER A 653 -0.80 4.01 21.27
CA SER A 653 -1.44 5.22 20.71
C SER A 653 -0.76 5.71 19.43
N LEU A 654 0.58 5.69 19.37
CA LEU A 654 1.34 5.96 18.15
C LEU A 654 1.03 4.95 17.04
N SER A 655 0.82 3.68 17.40
CA SER A 655 0.41 2.64 16.46
C SER A 655 -0.96 2.92 15.82
N VAL A 656 -1.90 3.53 16.56
CA VAL A 656 -3.19 3.99 16.02
C VAL A 656 -3.01 5.11 14.99
N ILE A 657 -2.13 6.07 15.27
CA ILE A 657 -1.81 7.17 14.34
C ILE A 657 -1.09 6.65 13.10
N ALA A 658 -0.11 5.76 13.27
CA ALA A 658 0.61 5.13 12.16
C ALA A 658 -0.32 4.32 11.26
N GLN A 659 -1.31 3.62 11.85
CA GLN A 659 -2.33 2.91 11.08
C GLN A 659 -3.24 3.88 10.31
N THR A 660 -3.60 5.02 10.91
CA THR A 660 -4.37 6.07 10.23
C THR A 660 -3.61 6.63 9.04
N PHE A 661 -2.31 6.91 9.19
CA PHE A 661 -1.44 7.34 8.10
C PHE A 661 -1.34 6.29 6.98
N MET A 662 -1.23 5.01 7.36
CA MET A 662 -1.25 3.90 6.41
C MET A 662 -2.57 3.82 5.63
N ASP A 663 -3.72 3.99 6.30
CA ASP A 663 -5.03 3.98 5.66
C ASP A 663 -5.23 5.19 4.72
N ALA A 664 -4.63 6.35 5.05
CA ALA A 664 -4.60 7.53 4.18
C ALA A 664 -3.81 7.29 2.88
N CYS A 665 -2.77 6.46 2.92
CA CYS A 665 -1.97 6.08 1.75
C CYS A 665 -2.66 5.06 0.81
N SER A 666 -3.85 4.58 1.16
CA SER A 666 -4.63 3.64 0.34
C SER A 666 -5.68 4.38 -0.48
N LEU A 667 -5.77 4.08 -1.78
CA LEU A 667 -6.85 4.59 -2.66
C LEU A 667 -8.21 3.91 -2.41
N THR A 668 -8.23 2.80 -1.68
CA THR A 668 -9.48 2.05 -1.42
C THR A 668 -10.22 2.61 -0.21
N GLU A 669 -11.43 3.12 -0.45
CA GLU A 669 -12.35 3.48 0.60
C GLU A 669 -12.95 2.24 1.26
N HIS A 670 -12.65 2.06 2.55
CA HIS A 670 -13.25 1.00 3.33
C HIS A 670 -14.59 1.46 3.89
N ARG A 671 -15.66 0.70 3.58
CA ARG A 671 -16.97 0.93 4.18
C ARG A 671 -16.92 0.55 5.65
N LEU A 672 -17.06 1.54 6.52
CA LEU A 672 -17.08 1.34 7.96
C LEU A 672 -18.43 0.74 8.38
N CYS A 673 -18.35 -0.29 9.21
CA CYS A 673 -19.48 -0.95 9.85
C CYS A 673 -19.23 -1.03 11.37
N LYS A 674 -20.20 -1.55 12.12
CA LYS A 674 -20.06 -1.70 13.59
C LYS A 674 -18.91 -2.61 14.01
N ASP A 675 -18.51 -3.53 13.14
CA ASP A 675 -17.41 -4.48 13.38
C ASP A 675 -16.06 -3.94 12.90
N SER A 676 -16.01 -2.69 12.41
CA SER A 676 -14.76 -2.06 12.01
C SER A 676 -13.90 -1.77 13.25
N PRO A 677 -12.57 -1.97 13.16
CA PRO A 677 -11.65 -1.65 14.25
C PRO A 677 -11.81 -0.22 14.77
N SER A 678 -11.74 -0.04 16.09
CA SER A 678 -11.98 1.25 16.75
C SER A 678 -11.06 2.36 16.27
N ASN A 679 -9.80 2.06 15.97
CA ASN A 679 -8.85 3.00 15.39
C ASN A 679 -9.31 3.55 14.02
N LYS A 680 -9.94 2.70 13.18
CA LYS A 680 -10.50 3.15 11.89
C LYS A 680 -11.75 4.00 12.06
N LEU A 681 -12.59 3.68 13.04
CA LEU A 681 -13.76 4.50 13.36
C LEU A 681 -13.34 5.87 13.92
N LEU A 682 -12.30 5.91 14.75
CA LEU A 682 -11.83 7.10 15.43
C LEU A 682 -11.37 8.23 14.49
N PHE A 683 -10.73 7.88 13.37
CA PHE A 683 -10.23 8.83 12.36
C PHE A 683 -11.01 8.79 11.04
N ALA A 684 -12.16 8.12 11.01
CA ALA A 684 -12.98 7.91 9.81
C ALA A 684 -13.28 9.18 9.00
N LYS A 685 -13.55 10.29 9.70
CA LYS A 685 -13.89 11.58 9.10
C LYS A 685 -12.68 12.34 8.57
N ASP A 686 -11.51 12.10 9.14
CA ASP A 686 -10.27 12.80 8.78
C ASP A 686 -9.56 12.09 7.60
N LEU A 687 -9.79 10.78 7.44
CA LEU A 687 -9.17 9.95 6.40
C LEU A 687 -9.32 10.49 4.97
N PRO A 688 -10.49 11.02 4.51
CA PRO A 688 -10.60 11.63 3.19
C PRO A 688 -9.62 12.81 3.01
N THR A 689 -9.55 13.71 3.99
CA THR A 689 -8.63 14.85 3.97
C THR A 689 -7.18 14.40 3.92
N TYR A 690 -6.78 13.42 4.75
CA TYR A 690 -5.41 12.91 4.73
C TYR A 690 -5.08 12.18 3.43
N ARG A 691 -6.05 11.46 2.83
CA ARG A 691 -5.87 10.84 1.52
C ARG A 691 -5.65 11.89 0.43
N ASP A 692 -6.42 12.98 0.46
CA ASP A 692 -6.24 14.10 -0.46
C ASP A 692 -4.85 14.73 -0.29
N MET A 693 -4.36 14.89 0.95
CA MET A 693 -2.99 15.36 1.21
C MET A 693 -1.92 14.43 0.59
N VAL A 694 -2.09 13.11 0.69
CA VAL A 694 -1.15 12.14 0.06
C VAL A 694 -1.18 12.27 -1.47
N ILE A 695 -2.36 12.37 -2.06
CA ILE A 695 -2.51 12.53 -3.51
C ILE A 695 -1.88 13.84 -3.98
N GLN A 696 -2.14 14.94 -3.27
CA GLN A 696 -1.55 16.26 -3.54
C GLN A 696 -0.03 16.23 -3.38
N PHE A 697 0.50 15.56 -2.36
CA PHE A 697 1.93 15.38 -2.17
C PHE A 697 2.57 14.69 -3.37
N TYR A 698 1.99 13.59 -3.86
CA TYR A 698 2.53 12.87 -5.03
C TYR A 698 2.45 13.70 -6.32
N GLN A 699 1.41 14.51 -6.48
CA GLN A 699 1.29 15.45 -7.60
C GLN A 699 2.30 16.60 -7.50
N ALA A 700 2.51 17.15 -6.30
CA ALA A 700 3.49 18.21 -6.08
C ALA A 700 4.93 17.71 -6.34
N VAL A 701 5.26 16.49 -5.87
CA VAL A 701 6.57 15.88 -6.17
C VAL A 701 6.74 15.62 -7.66
N SER A 702 5.69 15.19 -8.39
CA SER A 702 5.82 14.99 -9.84
C SER A 702 6.03 16.31 -10.60
N GLN A 703 5.50 17.42 -10.09
CA GLN A 703 5.68 18.77 -10.65
C GLN A 703 7.03 19.41 -10.34
N LEU A 704 7.80 18.89 -9.37
CA LEU A 704 9.16 19.36 -9.14
C LEU A 704 10.04 19.17 -10.40
N PRO A 705 11.04 20.05 -10.61
CA PRO A 705 12.03 19.85 -11.65
C PRO A 705 12.66 18.46 -11.57
N GLN A 706 12.99 17.88 -12.73
CA GLN A 706 13.68 16.60 -12.79
C GLN A 706 15.07 16.76 -12.16
N VAL A 707 15.39 15.89 -11.20
CA VAL A 707 16.71 15.86 -10.57
C VAL A 707 17.70 15.27 -11.55
N SER A 708 18.75 16.02 -11.87
CA SER A 708 19.80 15.55 -12.76
C SER A 708 20.69 14.49 -12.08
N ASP A 709 21.29 13.58 -12.85
CA ASP A 709 22.25 12.61 -12.30
C ASP A 709 23.43 13.31 -11.59
N GLN A 710 23.84 14.49 -12.06
CA GLN A 710 24.90 15.29 -11.43
C GLN A 710 24.47 15.86 -10.07
N GLU A 711 23.24 16.37 -9.97
CA GLU A 711 22.68 16.91 -8.73
C GLU A 711 22.53 15.81 -7.68
N LEU A 712 21.97 14.66 -8.06
CA LEU A 712 21.88 13.51 -7.17
C LEU A 712 23.26 13.02 -6.74
N SER A 713 24.21 12.88 -7.68
CA SER A 713 25.59 12.50 -7.37
C SER A 713 26.23 13.46 -6.37
N THR A 714 26.04 14.76 -6.54
CA THR A 714 26.55 15.78 -5.61
C THR A 714 25.95 15.60 -4.21
N SER A 715 24.64 15.40 -4.11
CA SER A 715 23.97 15.13 -2.82
C SER A 715 24.47 13.84 -2.16
N MET A 716 24.68 12.77 -2.93
CA MET A 716 25.22 11.51 -2.43
C MET A 716 26.69 11.63 -1.99
N GLN A 717 27.50 12.43 -2.69
CA GLN A 717 28.88 12.68 -2.29
C GLN A 717 28.96 13.47 -0.99
N GLN A 718 28.08 14.46 -0.79
CA GLN A 718 27.96 15.18 0.49
C GLN A 718 27.64 14.21 1.64
N LEU A 719 26.61 13.37 1.48
CA LEU A 719 26.27 12.33 2.46
C LEU A 719 27.45 11.38 2.71
N SER A 720 28.17 10.98 1.66
CA SER A 720 29.33 10.08 1.78
C SER A 720 30.41 10.67 2.67
N VAL A 721 30.73 11.96 2.49
CA VAL A 721 31.78 12.67 3.25
C VAL A 721 31.39 12.81 4.72
N GLU A 722 30.14 13.16 4.99
CA GLU A 722 29.61 13.33 6.35
C GLU A 722 29.60 12.01 7.14
N GLN A 723 29.53 10.87 6.44
CA GLN A 723 29.43 9.54 7.02
C GLN A 723 30.78 8.81 7.12
N LEU A 724 31.89 9.45 6.71
CA LEU A 724 33.22 8.84 6.75
C LEU A 724 33.67 8.57 8.19
N ASN A 725 34.25 7.39 8.39
CA ASN A 725 34.87 6.94 9.66
C ASN A 725 33.93 6.85 10.87
N GLU A 726 32.61 6.90 10.66
CA GLU A 726 31.65 6.69 11.75
C GLU A 726 31.50 5.22 12.15
N PHE A 727 31.78 4.29 11.23
CA PHE A 727 31.64 2.85 11.44
C PHE A 727 32.89 2.10 11.01
N ASP A 728 33.17 1.00 11.71
CA ASP A 728 34.20 0.04 11.35
C ASP A 728 33.75 -0.83 10.16
N THR A 729 34.06 -0.35 8.96
CA THR A 729 33.77 -1.04 7.69
C THR A 729 34.46 -2.41 7.61
N LEU A 730 35.60 -2.59 8.26
CA LEU A 730 36.33 -3.86 8.27
C LEU A 730 35.57 -4.93 9.05
N SER A 731 34.97 -4.57 10.18
CA SER A 731 34.07 -5.46 10.92
C SER A 731 32.82 -5.82 10.10
N ALA A 732 32.26 -4.87 9.35
CA ALA A 732 31.13 -5.14 8.47
C ALA A 732 31.51 -6.10 7.31
N LEU A 733 32.70 -5.93 6.73
CA LEU A 733 33.26 -6.83 5.71
C LEU A 733 33.45 -8.25 6.24
N LYS A 734 33.95 -8.39 7.47
CA LYS A 734 34.12 -9.69 8.15
C LYS A 734 32.79 -10.42 8.31
N GLU A 735 31.77 -9.72 8.80
CA GLU A 735 30.40 -10.27 8.94
C GLU A 735 29.80 -10.62 7.57
N LEU A 736 30.01 -9.79 6.55
CA LEU A 736 29.51 -10.06 5.20
C LEU A 736 30.22 -11.27 4.55
N TYR A 737 31.51 -11.45 4.81
CA TYR A 737 32.29 -12.56 4.26
C TYR A 737 31.85 -13.93 4.79
N ILE A 738 31.18 -14.00 5.95
CA ILE A 738 30.55 -15.24 6.44
C ILE A 738 29.58 -15.80 5.39
N TYR A 739 28.85 -14.94 4.68
CA TYR A 739 27.95 -15.36 3.60
C TYR A 739 28.72 -15.83 2.37
N VAL A 740 29.88 -15.24 2.06
CA VAL A 740 30.77 -15.72 0.99
C VAL A 740 31.25 -17.14 1.30
N SER A 741 31.75 -17.37 2.52
CA SER A 741 32.21 -18.71 2.94
C SER A 741 31.09 -19.74 2.92
N LYS A 742 29.88 -19.36 3.36
CA LYS A 742 28.71 -20.25 3.43
C LYS A 742 28.20 -20.66 2.04
N TYR A 743 28.26 -19.76 1.06
CA TYR A 743 27.70 -19.96 -0.27
C TYR A 743 28.78 -19.99 -1.37
N ARG A 744 30.00 -20.37 -1.02
CA ARG A 744 31.18 -20.26 -1.89
C ARG A 744 30.97 -20.95 -3.23
N GLU A 745 30.53 -22.21 -3.22
CA GLU A 745 30.30 -22.98 -4.45
C GLU A 745 29.29 -22.28 -5.38
N GLN A 746 28.17 -21.82 -4.83
CA GLN A 746 27.12 -21.18 -5.62
C GLN A 746 27.59 -19.83 -6.17
N ILE A 747 28.38 -19.07 -5.40
CA ILE A 747 28.97 -17.80 -5.84
C ILE A 747 29.97 -18.06 -6.97
N MET A 748 30.82 -19.07 -6.85
CA MET A 748 31.77 -19.43 -7.92
C MET A 748 31.03 -19.86 -9.20
N LEU A 749 29.98 -20.67 -9.08
CA LEU A 749 29.10 -21.04 -10.20
C LEU A 749 28.45 -19.80 -10.84
N GLY A 750 27.93 -18.88 -10.03
CA GLY A 750 27.35 -17.61 -10.49
C GLY A 750 28.35 -16.68 -11.18
N LEU A 751 29.65 -16.91 -11.00
CA LEU A 751 30.75 -16.17 -11.61
C LEU A 751 31.44 -16.91 -12.76
N GLU A 752 30.96 -18.09 -13.20
CA GLU A 752 31.61 -18.90 -14.27
C GLU A 752 31.86 -18.10 -15.55
N ASN A 753 30.89 -17.28 -15.97
CA ASN A 753 31.02 -16.42 -17.15
C ASN A 753 31.93 -15.18 -16.94
N LYS A 754 32.49 -15.03 -15.74
CA LYS A 754 33.32 -13.91 -15.29
C LYS A 754 34.59 -14.44 -14.59
N MET A 755 35.32 -15.34 -15.23
CA MET A 755 36.46 -16.09 -14.67
C MET A 755 37.49 -15.22 -13.90
N HIS A 756 37.76 -13.99 -14.35
CA HIS A 756 38.67 -13.09 -13.65
C HIS A 756 38.16 -12.65 -12.26
N LEU A 757 36.84 -12.49 -12.07
CA LEU A 757 36.25 -12.17 -10.77
C LEU A 757 36.24 -13.38 -9.84
N ALA A 758 36.00 -14.58 -10.40
CA ALA A 758 36.09 -15.84 -9.67
C ALA A 758 37.52 -16.05 -9.12
N HIS A 759 38.54 -15.85 -9.96
CA HIS A 759 39.95 -15.94 -9.53
C HIS A 759 40.31 -14.90 -8.46
N LYS A 760 39.76 -13.68 -8.54
CA LYS A 760 39.95 -12.68 -7.48
C LYS A 760 39.33 -13.11 -6.16
N LEU A 761 38.18 -13.76 -6.19
CA LEU A 761 37.52 -14.29 -4.99
C LEU A 761 38.34 -15.44 -4.37
N ASP A 762 38.87 -16.35 -5.18
CA ASP A 762 39.76 -17.41 -4.70
C ASP A 762 41.06 -16.85 -4.10
N ASN A 763 41.65 -15.82 -4.71
CA ASN A 763 42.84 -15.16 -4.16
C ASN A 763 42.59 -14.54 -2.78
N ILE A 764 41.38 -14.03 -2.52
CA ILE A 764 40.99 -13.54 -1.20
C ILE A 764 41.01 -14.69 -0.18
N ALA A 765 40.46 -15.86 -0.55
CA ALA A 765 40.50 -17.05 0.30
C ALA A 765 41.94 -17.55 0.54
N CYS A 766 42.78 -17.61 -0.51
CA CYS A 766 44.21 -17.97 -0.38
C CYS A 766 44.93 -16.98 0.57
N THR A 767 44.63 -15.68 0.46
CA THR A 767 45.20 -14.63 1.34
C THR A 767 44.80 -14.85 2.80
N MET A 768 43.57 -15.28 3.08
CA MET A 768 43.11 -15.57 4.45
C MET A 768 43.79 -16.79 5.07
N GLU A 769 44.08 -17.81 4.25
CA GLU A 769 44.75 -19.05 4.66
C GLU A 769 46.27 -18.88 4.81
N GLY A 770 46.84 -17.78 4.28
CA GLY A 770 48.25 -17.43 4.42
C GLY A 770 49.15 -18.00 3.34
N ASP A 771 48.58 -18.49 2.22
CA ASP A 771 49.35 -18.99 1.09
C ASP A 771 49.86 -17.84 0.20
N PRO A 772 51.12 -17.88 -0.26
CA PRO A 772 51.67 -16.86 -1.13
C PRO A 772 50.94 -16.87 -2.48
N ALA A 773 50.59 -15.67 -2.95
CA ALA A 773 49.84 -15.39 -4.18
C ALA A 773 50.50 -15.86 -5.50
N SER A 774 51.50 -16.74 -5.46
CA SER A 774 52.11 -17.37 -6.65
C SER A 774 51.82 -18.87 -6.76
N ILE A 775 51.02 -19.45 -5.86
CA ILE A 775 50.60 -20.87 -5.88
C ILE A 775 49.10 -21.00 -6.26
N CYS A 776 48.36 -19.89 -6.20
CA CYS A 776 47.06 -19.64 -6.84
C CYS A 776 47.33 -18.72 -8.05
#